data_AF-R5PQD3-F1
#
_entry.id   AF-R5PQD3-F1
#
_cell.length_a   1.000
_cell.length_b   1.000
_cell.length_c   1.000
_cell.angle_alpha   90.00
_cell.angle_beta   90.00
_cell.angle_gamma   90.00
#
_symmetry.space_group_name_H-M   'P 1'
#
loop_
_entity.id
_entity.type
_entity.pdbx_description
1 polymer ?
#
loop_
_entity_poly.entity_id
_entity_poly.type
_entity_poly.pdbx_seq_one_letter_code
_entity_poly.pdbx_strand_id
1 'polypeptide(L)'
;MKMNNYKKLICKIAALAFVPGMLGLTSCKEDIDESNLYTFTGETIEDYLANRPEKFSSFNYILQRSELDKLLSGYGTYTCFAPDNEAVAAYIDSLYNDNTNKELPHNGMTENSLEGLSDSLCNDIAKFHLASTKVMAINMENGMTINTMLGRDINTSIDSVSGKTIVNSYSLITGMDNELENGVLHEINHVIRRSNLLVAGEMENHKDLSIFVEALKLTGLADSLTQQKRKLTAPANNFNFYTPENAVLGYTIFAETNTVLAQNQINDINDLIAHANKVYSSCAKQGSGWYDYYRNNNIQVSTGNDYANPNNCLNMWVRYHILKQRVPYDKMVYSWNETSKVPLYEYYETMLPMTLVKVIRSSKAGAGKIFLNRYEANNTLTDQRGELGTPGMHNVVDDHSGIEITKQNIQALNGYIHPINGMLEYEEWVPKGVLNERIRFDVTSLTKELASANLRGATDKEITALNGGKTGTDGNLGGAYVRLPIDFSDNMVIYNGESTRLYYLGGRENNWINYQGDEFNAKGNVDLAFRLPPVPDGTYELRYGLSTNDNRGMYQFFIGEGTNNRTKMEALDIPLDMRVQPKDNADGSPDTQTGWTNYKKMDDMGLETDIAMHNLGWMRGPLAYTMNKGGSDVARGLKESLRRVIARLEIKQGTYWLRVKSALDDDSRQMYFDYLELVPVNVYNNPRYLEDMY
;
A
#
# COMPACT_ATOMS: atom_id res chain seq x y z
N MET A 1 -57.08 19.93 -46.11
CA MET A 1 -57.81 20.06 -44.83
C MET A 1 -58.95 19.04 -44.84
N LYS A 2 -58.70 17.85 -44.31
CA LYS A 2 -59.64 16.71 -44.24
C LYS A 2 -59.44 15.98 -42.91
N MET A 3 -60.55 15.49 -42.38
CA MET A 3 -60.80 14.67 -41.17
C MET A 3 -59.63 13.82 -40.64
N ASN A 4 -59.44 13.81 -39.30
CA ASN A 4 -59.64 12.60 -38.49
C ASN A 4 -59.46 12.76 -36.95
N ASN A 5 -60.34 12.05 -36.23
CA ASN A 5 -60.11 11.25 -35.00
C ASN A 5 -60.43 11.79 -33.59
N TYR A 6 -61.72 11.74 -33.25
CA TYR A 6 -62.34 10.82 -32.26
C TYR A 6 -61.42 9.96 -31.34
N LYS A 7 -60.76 10.54 -30.33
CA LYS A 7 -60.15 9.74 -29.23
C LYS A 7 -60.27 10.31 -27.80
N LYS A 8 -61.03 11.40 -27.56
CA LYS A 8 -60.99 12.10 -26.25
C LYS A 8 -62.28 12.14 -25.43
N LEU A 9 -63.35 11.43 -25.81
CA LEU A 9 -64.64 11.49 -25.09
C LEU A 9 -65.07 10.18 -24.39
N ILE A 10 -64.25 9.13 -24.42
CA ILE A 10 -64.56 7.82 -23.78
C ILE A 10 -63.89 7.63 -22.40
N CYS A 11 -62.96 8.51 -21.98
CA CYS A 11 -62.17 8.28 -20.77
C CYS A 11 -62.61 9.02 -19.50
N LYS A 12 -63.82 9.60 -19.44
CA LYS A 12 -64.26 10.41 -18.26
C LYS A 12 -65.63 10.07 -17.66
N ILE A 13 -66.29 8.99 -18.10
CA ILE A 13 -67.60 8.55 -17.56
C ILE A 13 -67.58 7.05 -17.19
N ALA A 14 -66.45 6.56 -16.69
CA ALA A 14 -66.32 5.19 -16.13
C ALA A 14 -65.68 5.21 -14.73
N ALA A 15 -65.94 6.26 -13.96
CA ALA A 15 -65.29 6.51 -12.67
C ALA A 15 -66.26 6.53 -11.47
N LEU A 16 -67.54 6.11 -11.58
CA LEU A 16 -68.49 6.38 -10.50
C LEU A 16 -69.69 5.43 -10.35
N ALA A 17 -69.52 4.13 -10.64
CA ALA A 17 -70.50 3.13 -10.23
C ALA A 17 -69.87 1.73 -10.11
N PHE A 18 -69.13 1.46 -9.04
CA PHE A 18 -69.13 0.17 -8.32
C PHE A 18 -68.24 0.29 -7.06
N VAL A 19 -68.89 0.47 -5.91
CA VAL A 19 -68.39 0.39 -4.53
C VAL A 19 -69.40 -0.53 -3.82
N PRO A 20 -69.12 -1.32 -2.78
CA PRO A 20 -67.91 -1.98 -2.26
C PRO A 20 -68.13 -3.50 -1.99
N GLY A 21 -67.07 -4.30 -1.76
CA GLY A 21 -67.23 -5.70 -1.36
C GLY A 21 -65.94 -6.45 -1.03
N MET A 22 -65.41 -6.21 0.17
CA MET A 22 -64.68 -7.13 1.07
C MET A 22 -63.67 -8.15 0.53
N LEU A 23 -62.43 -7.98 1.03
CA LEU A 23 -61.56 -9.01 1.65
C LEU A 23 -61.04 -10.16 0.76
N GLY A 24 -59.76 -10.07 0.41
CA GLY A 24 -58.96 -11.20 -0.09
C GLY A 24 -57.56 -10.76 -0.52
N LEU A 25 -56.67 -10.45 0.42
CA LEU A 25 -55.24 -10.34 0.16
C LEU A 25 -54.66 -11.76 -0.02
N THR A 26 -54.47 -12.19 -1.27
CA THR A 26 -53.59 -13.32 -1.58
C THR A 26 -52.23 -12.79 -1.98
N SER A 27 -51.27 -12.98 -1.09
CA SER A 27 -49.83 -12.91 -1.36
C SER A 27 -49.49 -13.76 -2.58
N CYS A 28 -49.16 -13.13 -3.71
CA CYS A 28 -48.36 -13.80 -4.74
C CYS A 28 -46.96 -13.98 -4.16
N LYS A 29 -46.68 -15.16 -3.58
CA LYS A 29 -45.30 -15.66 -3.54
C LYS A 29 -44.95 -15.94 -5.00
N GLU A 30 -44.06 -15.15 -5.59
CA GLU A 30 -43.32 -15.64 -6.74
C GLU A 30 -42.34 -16.68 -6.19
N ASP A 31 -42.66 -17.97 -6.39
CA ASP A 31 -41.67 -19.03 -6.28
C ASP A 31 -40.77 -18.91 -7.51
N ILE A 32 -39.70 -18.13 -7.39
CA ILE A 32 -38.62 -18.12 -8.37
C ILE A 32 -37.92 -19.47 -8.24
N ASP A 33 -38.00 -20.27 -9.30
CA ASP A 33 -37.28 -21.54 -9.40
C ASP A 33 -35.76 -21.26 -9.48
N GLU A 34 -35.09 -21.29 -8.32
CA GLU A 34 -33.66 -21.05 -8.16
C GLU A 34 -32.79 -22.04 -8.96
N SER A 35 -33.35 -23.20 -9.36
CA SER A 35 -32.64 -24.21 -10.14
C SER A 35 -32.25 -23.75 -11.56
N ASN A 36 -32.79 -22.62 -12.01
CA ASN A 36 -32.48 -22.02 -13.32
C ASN A 36 -31.61 -20.75 -13.26
N LEU A 37 -31.20 -20.27 -12.07
CA LEU A 37 -30.35 -19.08 -11.97
C LEU A 37 -28.86 -19.35 -12.16
N TYR A 38 -28.41 -20.59 -11.90
CA TYR A 38 -27.00 -20.97 -11.94
C TYR A 38 -26.82 -22.32 -12.63
N THR A 39 -26.20 -22.34 -13.81
CA THR A 39 -25.96 -23.56 -14.60
C THR A 39 -24.55 -24.09 -14.36
N PHE A 40 -24.18 -24.35 -13.10
CA PHE A 40 -22.93 -25.04 -12.80
C PHE A 40 -23.05 -26.53 -13.16
N THR A 41 -22.01 -27.09 -13.76
CA THR A 41 -21.95 -28.53 -14.06
C THR A 41 -21.20 -29.34 -13.00
N GLY A 42 -20.37 -28.68 -12.20
CA GLY A 42 -19.64 -29.23 -11.06
C GLY A 42 -20.06 -28.63 -9.72
N GLU A 43 -19.33 -29.02 -8.67
CA GLU A 43 -19.57 -28.60 -7.28
C GLU A 43 -19.04 -27.17 -7.05
N THR A 44 -19.87 -26.28 -6.49
CA THR A 44 -19.44 -24.98 -5.96
C THR A 44 -18.83 -25.12 -4.56
N ILE A 45 -18.26 -24.03 -4.01
CA ILE A 45 -17.80 -24.00 -2.60
C ILE A 45 -18.94 -24.32 -1.63
N GLU A 46 -20.13 -23.74 -1.83
CA GLU A 46 -21.27 -24.05 -0.97
C GLU A 46 -21.70 -25.52 -1.12
N ASP A 47 -21.78 -26.04 -2.34
CA ASP A 47 -22.11 -27.46 -2.56
C ASP A 47 -21.10 -28.39 -1.85
N TYR A 48 -19.80 -28.05 -1.90
CA TYR A 48 -18.74 -28.83 -1.25
C TYR A 48 -18.98 -28.97 0.25
N LEU A 49 -19.33 -27.88 0.92
CA LEU A 49 -19.61 -27.82 2.34
C LEU A 49 -20.93 -28.53 2.69
N ALA A 50 -21.99 -28.25 1.92
CA ALA A 50 -23.33 -28.81 2.13
C ALA A 50 -23.39 -30.34 1.93
N ASN A 51 -22.62 -30.87 0.97
CA ASN A 51 -22.55 -32.30 0.68
C ASN A 51 -21.70 -33.10 1.67
N ARG A 52 -20.97 -32.43 2.57
CA ARG A 52 -20.07 -33.04 3.58
C ARG A 52 -20.39 -32.55 5.00
N PRO A 53 -21.66 -32.66 5.47
CA PRO A 53 -22.08 -32.10 6.75
C PRO A 53 -21.38 -32.75 7.95
N GLU A 54 -20.92 -34.00 7.81
CA GLU A 54 -20.13 -34.70 8.83
C GLU A 54 -18.81 -34.00 9.16
N LYS A 55 -18.28 -33.21 8.22
CA LYS A 55 -17.07 -32.41 8.41
C LYS A 55 -17.35 -30.91 8.56
N PHE A 56 -18.30 -30.35 7.82
CA PHE A 56 -18.40 -28.89 7.63
C PHE A 56 -19.74 -28.26 8.02
N SER A 57 -20.67 -28.99 8.62
CA SER A 57 -21.99 -28.45 9.00
C SER A 57 -21.90 -27.21 9.90
N SER A 58 -20.94 -27.15 10.82
CA SER A 58 -20.78 -26.01 11.75
C SER A 58 -20.29 -24.76 11.02
N PHE A 59 -19.35 -24.89 10.09
CA PHE A 59 -18.87 -23.75 9.30
C PHE A 59 -19.91 -23.31 8.27
N ASN A 60 -20.63 -24.25 7.65
CA ASN A 60 -21.72 -23.89 6.74
C ASN A 60 -22.84 -23.12 7.48
N TYR A 61 -23.20 -23.53 8.70
CA TYR A 61 -24.13 -22.77 9.54
C TYR A 61 -23.67 -21.31 9.77
N ILE A 62 -22.36 -21.09 9.99
CA ILE A 62 -21.78 -19.75 10.12
C ILE A 62 -21.94 -18.95 8.82
N LEU A 63 -21.70 -19.58 7.66
CA LEU A 63 -21.89 -18.94 6.35
C LEU A 63 -23.35 -18.56 6.10
N GLN A 64 -24.29 -19.45 6.41
CA GLN A 64 -25.74 -19.22 6.28
C GLN A 64 -26.23 -18.06 7.15
N ARG A 65 -25.77 -17.99 8.42
CA ARG A 65 -26.09 -16.85 9.30
C ARG A 65 -25.47 -15.53 8.85
N SER A 66 -24.44 -15.60 8.01
CA SER A 66 -23.79 -14.44 7.41
C SER A 66 -24.33 -14.12 6.02
N GLU A 67 -25.27 -14.91 5.50
CA GLU A 67 -25.78 -14.89 4.11
C GLU A 67 -24.69 -15.02 3.04
N LEU A 68 -23.54 -15.59 3.39
CA LEU A 68 -22.40 -15.79 2.48
C LEU A 68 -22.44 -17.16 1.78
N ASP A 69 -23.26 -18.09 2.25
CA ASP A 69 -23.62 -19.33 1.54
C ASP A 69 -24.15 -19.01 0.13
N LYS A 70 -25.04 -18.02 0.01
CA LYS A 70 -25.61 -17.58 -1.28
C LYS A 70 -24.58 -16.96 -2.22
N LEU A 71 -23.55 -16.32 -1.65
CA LEU A 71 -22.43 -15.81 -2.44
C LEU A 71 -21.59 -16.97 -2.98
N LEU A 72 -21.36 -17.98 -2.15
CA LEU A 72 -20.53 -19.15 -2.44
C LEU A 72 -21.26 -20.24 -3.25
N SER A 73 -22.56 -20.11 -3.47
CA SER A 73 -23.32 -20.90 -4.46
C SER A 73 -23.41 -20.22 -5.84
N GLY A 74 -23.05 -18.93 -5.92
CA GLY A 74 -23.12 -18.13 -7.15
C GLY A 74 -21.81 -18.07 -7.94
N TYR A 75 -21.86 -17.36 -9.08
CA TYR A 75 -20.69 -17.09 -9.91
C TYR A 75 -19.70 -16.16 -9.20
N GLY A 76 -18.43 -16.55 -9.24
CA GLY A 76 -17.33 -15.79 -8.67
C GLY A 76 -16.03 -16.59 -8.70
N THR A 77 -14.99 -16.05 -8.11
CA THR A 77 -13.73 -16.76 -7.91
C THR A 77 -13.23 -16.49 -6.51
N TYR A 78 -13.32 -17.50 -5.65
CA TYR A 78 -13.04 -17.36 -4.23
C TYR A 78 -11.93 -18.33 -3.77
N THR A 79 -11.35 -18.02 -2.62
CA THR A 79 -10.63 -19.01 -1.79
C THR A 79 -11.38 -19.15 -0.49
N CYS A 80 -11.71 -20.37 -0.10
CA CYS A 80 -12.33 -20.69 1.17
C CYS A 80 -11.38 -21.52 2.04
N PHE A 81 -11.08 -21.05 3.24
CA PHE A 81 -10.39 -21.83 4.26
C PHE A 81 -11.45 -22.42 5.19
N ALA A 82 -11.85 -23.66 4.98
CA ALA A 82 -12.99 -24.27 5.66
C ALA A 82 -12.54 -25.05 6.92
N PRO A 83 -12.82 -24.57 8.15
CA PRO A 83 -12.58 -25.33 9.37
C PRO A 83 -13.56 -26.50 9.48
N ASP A 84 -13.06 -27.64 9.97
CA ASP A 84 -13.92 -28.77 10.31
C ASP A 84 -14.79 -28.50 11.57
N ASN A 85 -15.74 -29.39 11.83
CA ASN A 85 -16.67 -29.27 12.95
C ASN A 85 -15.95 -29.23 14.30
N GLU A 86 -14.90 -30.04 14.47
CA GLU A 86 -14.07 -30.07 15.67
C GLU A 86 -13.35 -28.74 15.90
N ALA A 87 -12.81 -28.14 14.83
CA ALA A 87 -12.17 -26.83 14.86
C ALA A 87 -13.14 -25.73 15.32
N VAL A 88 -14.38 -25.73 14.81
CA VAL A 88 -15.41 -24.75 15.17
C VAL A 88 -15.83 -24.93 16.64
N ALA A 89 -16.06 -26.17 17.08
CA ALA A 89 -16.41 -26.47 18.47
C ALA A 89 -15.30 -26.02 19.45
N ALA A 90 -14.03 -26.32 19.14
CA ALA A 90 -12.89 -25.89 19.94
C ALA A 90 -12.74 -24.37 19.97
N TYR A 91 -13.04 -23.68 18.87
CA TYR A 91 -13.01 -22.22 18.82
C TYR A 91 -14.11 -21.58 19.66
N ILE A 92 -15.33 -22.10 19.60
CA ILE A 92 -16.47 -21.67 20.43
C ILE A 92 -16.13 -21.81 21.92
N ASP A 93 -15.64 -22.98 22.34
CA ASP A 93 -15.27 -23.21 23.73
C ASP A 93 -14.13 -22.28 24.18
N SER A 94 -13.12 -22.08 23.31
CA SER A 94 -12.03 -21.15 23.58
C SER A 94 -12.50 -19.70 23.71
N LEU A 95 -13.44 -19.24 22.88
CA LEU A 95 -13.99 -17.89 22.95
C LEU A 95 -14.85 -17.71 24.19
N TYR A 96 -15.69 -18.70 24.52
CA TYR A 96 -16.57 -18.64 25.68
C TYR A 96 -15.77 -18.73 26.99
N ASN A 97 -14.64 -19.43 27.03
CA ASN A 97 -13.82 -19.47 28.25
C ASN A 97 -12.76 -18.37 28.31
N ASP A 98 -12.73 -17.43 27.34
CA ASP A 98 -11.80 -16.30 27.34
C ASP A 98 -12.18 -15.26 28.40
N ASN A 99 -11.36 -15.18 29.45
CA ASN A 99 -11.50 -14.22 30.55
C ASN A 99 -10.57 -13.00 30.41
N THR A 100 -9.89 -12.85 29.28
CA THR A 100 -8.95 -11.75 29.05
C THR A 100 -9.65 -10.44 28.68
N ASN A 101 -10.80 -10.50 28.00
CA ASN A 101 -11.57 -9.33 27.56
C ASN A 101 -12.78 -9.06 28.47
N LYS A 102 -12.59 -8.21 29.48
CA LYS A 102 -13.63 -7.87 30.47
C LYS A 102 -14.76 -6.99 29.90
N GLU A 103 -14.49 -6.23 28.84
CA GLU A 103 -15.44 -5.30 28.22
C GLU A 103 -16.36 -6.00 27.19
N LEU A 104 -15.90 -7.11 26.63
CA LEU A 104 -16.69 -7.99 25.76
C LEU A 104 -16.57 -9.45 26.25
N PRO A 105 -17.26 -9.81 27.35
CA PRO A 105 -17.25 -11.18 27.85
C PRO A 105 -17.63 -12.15 26.73
N HIS A 106 -16.88 -13.23 26.59
CA HIS A 106 -17.11 -14.27 25.58
C HIS A 106 -17.16 -13.73 24.14
N ASN A 107 -16.56 -12.56 23.88
CA ASN A 107 -16.64 -11.85 22.60
C ASN A 107 -18.08 -11.63 22.11
N GLY A 108 -19.03 -11.42 23.04
CA GLY A 108 -20.44 -11.19 22.73
C GLY A 108 -21.25 -12.44 22.39
N MET A 109 -20.75 -13.64 22.70
CA MET A 109 -21.53 -14.88 22.61
C MET A 109 -22.58 -14.97 23.72
N THR A 110 -23.76 -15.51 23.39
CA THR A 110 -24.86 -15.68 24.36
C THR A 110 -24.80 -17.00 25.13
N GLU A 111 -24.19 -18.03 24.55
CA GLU A 111 -24.01 -19.36 25.14
C GLU A 111 -22.80 -20.08 24.50
N ASN A 112 -22.27 -21.11 25.16
CA ASN A 112 -21.16 -21.93 24.66
C ASN A 112 -21.66 -22.96 23.64
N SER A 113 -22.21 -22.47 22.53
CA SER A 113 -22.79 -23.27 21.44
C SER A 113 -22.63 -22.54 20.11
N LEU A 114 -22.98 -23.24 19.02
CA LEU A 114 -22.98 -22.68 17.67
C LEU A 114 -24.09 -21.62 17.50
N GLU A 115 -25.26 -21.88 18.09
CA GLU A 115 -26.41 -20.97 18.12
C GLU A 115 -26.11 -19.71 18.92
N GLY A 116 -25.24 -19.82 19.93
CA GLY A 116 -24.78 -18.73 20.78
C GLY A 116 -23.90 -17.68 20.11
N LEU A 117 -23.42 -17.94 18.89
CA LEU A 117 -22.72 -16.93 18.09
C LEU A 117 -23.69 -15.82 17.67
N SER A 118 -23.24 -14.57 17.71
CA SER A 118 -24.00 -13.45 17.12
C SER A 118 -23.82 -13.41 15.60
N ASP A 119 -24.78 -12.83 14.86
CA ASP A 119 -24.67 -12.70 13.40
C ASP A 119 -23.44 -11.88 12.99
N SER A 120 -23.10 -10.86 13.78
CA SER A 120 -21.89 -10.07 13.57
C SER A 120 -20.62 -10.91 13.70
N LEU A 121 -20.56 -11.81 14.69
CA LEU A 121 -19.42 -12.69 14.90
C LEU A 121 -19.34 -13.76 13.80
N CYS A 122 -20.49 -14.33 13.38
CA CYS A 122 -20.55 -15.22 12.24
C CYS A 122 -20.01 -14.54 10.97
N ASN A 123 -20.47 -13.32 10.67
CA ASN A 123 -20.03 -12.57 9.49
C ASN A 123 -18.53 -12.27 9.54
N ASP A 124 -17.99 -11.92 10.72
CA ASP A 124 -16.55 -11.72 10.88
C ASP A 124 -15.75 -13.01 10.65
N ILE A 125 -16.19 -14.13 11.23
CA ILE A 125 -15.54 -15.44 11.05
C ILE A 125 -15.57 -15.80 9.57
N ALA A 126 -16.74 -15.79 8.94
CA ALA A 126 -16.92 -16.13 7.54
C ALA A 126 -16.02 -15.28 6.64
N LYS A 127 -16.09 -13.94 6.74
CA LYS A 127 -15.29 -13.04 5.90
C LYS A 127 -13.78 -13.18 6.11
N PHE A 128 -13.33 -13.59 7.29
CA PHE A 128 -11.91 -13.82 7.55
C PHE A 128 -11.38 -15.15 6.97
N HIS A 129 -12.28 -16.09 6.68
CA HIS A 129 -11.96 -17.38 6.04
C HIS A 129 -12.14 -17.35 4.52
N LEU A 130 -12.59 -16.23 3.97
CA LEU A 130 -12.85 -16.07 2.54
C LEU A 130 -11.93 -15.00 1.94
N ALA A 131 -11.40 -15.27 0.76
CA ALA A 131 -10.76 -14.28 -0.11
C ALA A 131 -11.49 -14.21 -1.45
N SER A 132 -11.53 -13.03 -2.07
CA SER A 132 -12.19 -12.80 -3.36
C SER A 132 -11.28 -13.07 -4.58
N THR A 133 -10.25 -13.89 -4.38
CA THR A 133 -9.33 -14.37 -5.41
C THR A 133 -9.01 -15.84 -5.18
N LYS A 134 -8.55 -16.52 -6.24
CA LYS A 134 -8.09 -17.92 -6.16
C LYS A 134 -6.63 -17.96 -5.72
N VAL A 135 -6.36 -18.55 -4.56
CA VAL A 135 -5.02 -18.76 -4.00
C VAL A 135 -4.80 -20.25 -3.81
N MET A 136 -4.07 -20.84 -4.76
CA MET A 136 -3.61 -22.22 -4.68
C MET A 136 -2.47 -22.33 -3.67
N ALA A 137 -2.30 -23.50 -3.07
CA ALA A 137 -1.26 -23.72 -2.07
C ALA A 137 0.15 -23.59 -2.64
N ILE A 138 0.36 -23.87 -3.93
CA ILE A 138 1.64 -23.63 -4.63
C ILE A 138 2.05 -22.15 -4.63
N ASN A 139 1.10 -21.23 -4.46
CA ASN A 139 1.38 -19.80 -4.39
C ASN A 139 1.63 -19.34 -2.95
N MET A 140 1.38 -20.18 -1.94
CA MET A 140 1.51 -19.81 -0.52
C MET A 140 2.96 -19.97 -0.06
N GLU A 141 3.61 -18.85 0.21
CA GLU A 141 5.00 -18.81 0.70
C GLU A 141 5.08 -18.41 2.18
N ASN A 142 6.22 -18.64 2.81
CA ASN A 142 6.43 -18.21 4.19
C ASN A 142 6.47 -16.67 4.31
N GLY A 143 5.50 -16.12 5.05
CA GLY A 143 5.35 -14.67 5.27
C GLY A 143 4.43 -13.97 4.28
N MET A 144 3.89 -14.68 3.27
CA MET A 144 2.91 -14.11 2.33
C MET A 144 1.61 -13.75 3.06
N THR A 145 0.98 -12.66 2.64
CA THR A 145 -0.37 -12.28 3.04
C THR A 145 -1.41 -12.57 1.97
N ILE A 146 -2.62 -12.93 2.41
CA ILE A 146 -3.81 -13.11 1.58
C ILE A 146 -4.86 -12.12 2.09
N ASN A 147 -5.32 -11.24 1.20
CA ASN A 147 -6.37 -10.27 1.49
C ASN A 147 -7.70 -11.00 1.68
N THR A 148 -8.27 -10.97 2.89
CA THR A 148 -9.59 -11.56 3.14
C THR A 148 -10.73 -10.60 2.82
N MET A 149 -11.95 -11.13 2.69
CA MET A 149 -13.18 -10.34 2.53
C MET A 149 -13.51 -9.48 3.75
N LEU A 150 -12.84 -9.70 4.89
CA LEU A 150 -12.96 -8.84 6.08
C LEU A 150 -12.16 -7.54 5.93
N GLY A 151 -11.25 -7.45 4.96
CA GLY A 151 -10.31 -6.32 4.83
C GLY A 151 -9.14 -6.41 5.81
N ARG A 152 -8.89 -7.61 6.35
CA ARG A 152 -7.72 -7.95 7.17
C ARG A 152 -6.99 -9.11 6.50
N ASP A 153 -5.67 -9.13 6.60
CA ASP A 153 -4.89 -10.18 5.97
C ASP A 153 -4.80 -11.40 6.86
N ILE A 154 -4.77 -12.57 6.22
CA ILE A 154 -4.21 -13.78 6.83
C ILE A 154 -2.80 -13.97 6.30
N ASN A 155 -1.90 -14.52 7.10
CA ASN A 155 -0.55 -14.85 6.68
C ASN A 155 -0.36 -16.36 6.51
N THR A 156 0.49 -16.76 5.58
CA THR A 156 0.90 -18.16 5.42
C THR A 156 2.30 -18.37 5.96
N SER A 157 2.54 -19.54 6.53
CA SER A 157 3.86 -20.03 6.96
C SER A 157 3.99 -21.49 6.57
N ILE A 158 5.22 -21.94 6.33
CA ILE A 158 5.49 -23.33 5.97
C ILE A 158 6.19 -24.00 7.13
N ASP A 159 5.59 -25.07 7.66
CA ASP A 159 6.21 -25.86 8.70
C ASP A 159 7.48 -26.52 8.16
N SER A 160 8.62 -26.21 8.76
CA SER A 160 9.94 -26.65 8.28
C SER A 160 10.15 -28.17 8.34
N VAL A 161 9.35 -28.88 9.14
CA VAL A 161 9.47 -30.33 9.32
C VAL A 161 8.53 -31.10 8.40
N SER A 162 7.25 -30.74 8.39
CA SER A 162 6.22 -31.43 7.60
C SER A 162 6.03 -30.87 6.20
N GLY A 163 6.54 -29.67 5.93
CA GLY A 163 6.31 -28.95 4.67
C GLY A 163 4.87 -28.45 4.49
N LYS A 164 4.02 -28.60 5.52
CA LYS A 164 2.61 -28.19 5.45
C LYS A 164 2.45 -26.69 5.68
N THR A 165 1.46 -26.11 5.02
CA THR A 165 1.10 -24.71 5.18
C THR A 165 0.26 -24.49 6.44
N ILE A 166 0.66 -23.50 7.23
CA ILE A 166 -0.04 -23.03 8.42
C ILE A 166 -0.47 -21.58 8.18
N VAL A 167 -1.76 -21.33 8.35
CA VAL A 167 -2.40 -20.01 8.24
C VAL A 167 -2.43 -19.34 9.62
N ASN A 168 -2.06 -18.07 9.68
CA ASN A 168 -1.96 -17.26 10.90
C ASN A 168 -1.17 -17.93 12.03
N SER A 169 -0.16 -18.74 11.69
CA SER A 169 0.68 -19.49 12.63
C SER A 169 -0.12 -20.42 13.57
N TYR A 170 -1.36 -20.76 13.21
CA TYR A 170 -2.28 -21.50 14.09
C TYR A 170 -3.04 -22.60 13.33
N SER A 171 -3.65 -22.26 12.19
CA SER A 171 -4.52 -23.18 11.44
C SER A 171 -3.74 -23.96 10.40
N LEU A 172 -3.61 -25.27 10.58
CA LEU A 172 -2.95 -26.15 9.61
C LEU A 172 -3.91 -26.48 8.46
N ILE A 173 -3.44 -26.35 7.22
CA ILE A 173 -4.16 -26.87 6.05
C ILE A 173 -4.03 -28.40 6.03
N THR A 174 -5.17 -29.10 6.15
CA THR A 174 -5.26 -30.56 6.19
C THR A 174 -5.67 -31.17 4.86
N GLY A 175 -6.41 -30.43 4.04
CA GLY A 175 -6.73 -30.75 2.65
C GLY A 175 -6.55 -29.51 1.80
N MET A 176 -5.72 -29.57 0.77
CA MET A 176 -5.35 -28.40 -0.03
C MET A 176 -5.86 -28.50 -1.46
N ASP A 177 -6.06 -27.35 -2.09
CA ASP A 177 -6.34 -27.24 -3.53
C ASP A 177 -7.57 -28.02 -4.01
N ASN A 178 -8.66 -28.04 -3.23
CA ASN A 178 -9.95 -28.57 -3.72
C ASN A 178 -10.54 -27.57 -4.71
N GLU A 179 -10.29 -27.79 -6.00
CA GLU A 179 -10.79 -26.92 -7.07
C GLU A 179 -12.29 -27.14 -7.33
N LEU A 180 -13.03 -26.04 -7.39
CA LEU A 180 -14.48 -25.99 -7.50
C LEU A 180 -14.88 -24.96 -8.57
N GLU A 181 -16.13 -25.01 -9.01
CA GLU A 181 -16.59 -24.18 -10.16
C GLU A 181 -16.40 -22.67 -9.94
N ASN A 182 -16.50 -22.21 -8.70
CA ASN A 182 -16.36 -20.80 -8.33
C ASN A 182 -15.14 -20.52 -7.43
N GLY A 183 -14.13 -21.39 -7.42
CA GLY A 183 -12.91 -21.11 -6.66
C GLY A 183 -12.07 -22.32 -6.23
N VAL A 184 -11.46 -22.19 -5.06
CA VAL A 184 -10.69 -23.24 -4.40
C VAL A 184 -11.04 -23.28 -2.91
N LEU A 185 -11.09 -24.48 -2.34
CA LEU A 185 -11.28 -24.71 -0.90
C LEU A 185 -10.08 -25.43 -0.30
N HIS A 186 -9.60 -24.91 0.83
CA HIS A 186 -8.60 -25.54 1.69
C HIS A 186 -9.27 -25.95 3.01
N GLU A 187 -9.24 -27.23 3.34
CA GLU A 187 -9.68 -27.73 4.64
C GLU A 187 -8.63 -27.35 5.70
N ILE A 188 -9.07 -26.82 6.84
CA ILE A 188 -8.19 -26.45 7.97
C ILE A 188 -8.66 -27.10 9.27
N ASN A 189 -7.72 -27.38 10.18
CA ASN A 189 -8.03 -28.03 11.46
C ASN A 189 -8.32 -27.07 12.62
N HIS A 190 -8.33 -25.75 12.38
CA HIS A 190 -8.66 -24.72 13.37
C HIS A 190 -9.31 -23.53 12.69
N VAL A 191 -10.29 -22.92 13.34
CA VAL A 191 -10.79 -21.58 12.95
C VAL A 191 -9.63 -20.59 12.99
N ILE A 192 -9.42 -19.85 11.90
CA ILE A 192 -8.37 -18.84 11.78
C ILE A 192 -8.63 -17.76 12.83
N ARG A 193 -7.65 -17.58 13.73
CA ARG A 193 -7.71 -16.58 14.79
C ARG A 193 -7.26 -15.20 14.30
N ARG A 194 -7.91 -14.17 14.85
CA ARG A 194 -7.54 -12.77 14.66
C ARG A 194 -7.39 -12.10 16.02
N SER A 195 -6.40 -11.22 16.19
CA SER A 195 -6.36 -10.34 17.35
C SER A 195 -7.42 -9.25 17.22
N ASN A 196 -8.12 -8.94 18.32
CA ASN A 196 -9.01 -7.80 18.45
C ASN A 196 -8.37 -6.65 19.25
N LEU A 197 -7.11 -6.80 19.66
CA LEU A 197 -6.38 -5.78 20.39
C LEU A 197 -5.77 -4.77 19.42
N LEU A 198 -5.69 -3.51 19.85
CA LEU A 198 -4.90 -2.50 19.16
C LEU A 198 -3.41 -2.79 19.32
N VAL A 199 -2.55 -2.22 18.48
CA VAL A 199 -1.10 -2.51 18.44
C VAL A 199 -0.44 -2.48 19.81
N ALA A 200 -0.73 -1.49 20.65
CA ALA A 200 -0.13 -1.38 21.98
C ALA A 200 -0.55 -2.56 22.89
N GLY A 201 -1.85 -2.89 22.91
CA GLY A 201 -2.37 -4.01 23.70
C GLY A 201 -1.91 -5.38 23.17
N GLU A 202 -1.79 -5.52 21.85
CA GLU A 202 -1.26 -6.74 21.24
C GLU A 202 0.19 -6.98 21.68
N MET A 203 1.04 -5.95 21.69
CA MET A 203 2.44 -6.07 22.14
C MET A 203 2.56 -6.57 23.58
N GLU A 204 1.61 -6.27 24.47
CA GLU A 204 1.62 -6.74 25.87
C GLU A 204 1.54 -8.26 26.00
N ASN A 205 0.99 -8.96 24.99
CA ASN A 205 0.93 -10.41 24.97
C ASN A 205 2.28 -11.06 24.63
N HIS A 206 3.26 -10.28 24.17
CA HIS A 206 4.58 -10.75 23.75
C HIS A 206 5.62 -10.41 24.83
N LYS A 207 5.89 -11.37 25.73
CA LYS A 207 6.82 -11.18 26.86
C LYS A 207 8.21 -10.73 26.46
N ASP A 208 8.68 -11.13 25.28
CA ASP A 208 9.99 -10.74 24.75
C ASP A 208 9.99 -9.28 24.21
N LEU A 209 8.88 -8.55 24.29
CA LEU A 209 8.79 -7.12 23.95
C LEU A 209 8.61 -6.23 25.19
N SER A 210 8.74 -6.78 26.41
CA SER A 210 8.31 -6.10 27.64
C SER A 210 9.00 -4.76 27.90
N ILE A 211 10.30 -4.63 27.60
CA ILE A 211 11.03 -3.36 27.79
C ILE A 211 10.54 -2.31 26.78
N PHE A 212 10.32 -2.70 25.52
CA PHE A 212 9.77 -1.81 24.50
C PHE A 212 8.35 -1.34 24.87
N VAL A 213 7.51 -2.27 25.34
CA VAL A 213 6.15 -1.96 25.82
C VAL A 213 6.19 -0.94 26.97
N GLU A 214 7.12 -1.08 27.90
CA GLU A 214 7.29 -0.13 29.00
C GLU A 214 7.68 1.27 28.47
N ALA A 215 8.59 1.36 27.50
CA ALA A 215 8.93 2.61 26.84
C ALA A 215 7.73 3.23 26.09
N LEU A 216 6.94 2.42 25.38
CA LEU A 216 5.73 2.86 24.68
C LEU A 216 4.69 3.45 25.64
N LYS A 217 4.56 2.87 26.85
CA LYS A 217 3.67 3.37 27.91
C LYS A 217 4.21 4.66 28.53
N LEU A 218 5.49 4.69 28.92
CA LEU A 218 6.11 5.88 29.53
C LEU A 218 6.07 7.11 28.62
N THR A 219 6.19 6.91 27.32
CA THR A 219 6.16 7.98 26.31
C THR A 219 4.74 8.47 25.99
N GLY A 220 3.69 7.84 26.55
CA GLY A 220 2.28 8.15 26.25
C GLY A 220 1.85 7.72 24.85
N LEU A 221 2.72 7.03 24.10
CA LEU A 221 2.42 6.59 22.74
C LEU A 221 1.43 5.42 22.73
N ALA A 222 1.46 4.54 23.74
CA ALA A 222 0.49 3.45 23.87
C ALA A 222 -0.97 3.96 23.78
N ASP A 223 -1.27 5.09 24.40
CA ASP A 223 -2.61 5.72 24.41
C ASP A 223 -2.94 6.44 23.08
N SER A 224 -1.93 6.76 22.28
CA SER A 224 -2.06 7.52 21.03
C SER A 224 -2.30 6.63 19.80
N LEU A 225 -1.86 5.36 19.85
CA LEU A 225 -1.89 4.44 18.71
C LEU A 225 -3.26 3.75 18.53
N THR A 226 -4.34 4.52 18.45
CA THR A 226 -5.73 4.00 18.51
C THR A 226 -6.55 4.15 17.23
N GLN A 227 -6.09 4.96 16.27
CA GLN A 227 -6.80 5.20 15.01
C GLN A 227 -6.94 3.92 14.18
N GLN A 228 -8.08 3.80 13.48
CA GLN A 228 -8.45 2.62 12.68
C GLN A 228 -9.05 2.99 11.32
N LYS A 229 -9.91 4.02 11.29
CA LYS A 229 -10.53 4.48 10.05
C LYS A 229 -11.00 5.92 10.15
N ARG A 230 -11.13 6.58 9.01
CA ARG A 230 -11.79 7.87 8.83
C ARG A 230 -12.86 7.75 7.74
N LYS A 231 -14.08 8.22 7.98
CA LYS A 231 -15.14 8.24 6.96
C LYS A 231 -14.74 9.22 5.85
N LEU A 232 -14.93 8.81 4.60
CA LEU A 232 -14.62 9.64 3.43
C LEU A 232 -15.86 10.27 2.83
N THR A 233 -15.64 11.39 2.13
CA THR A 233 -16.67 12.06 1.35
C THR A 233 -16.88 11.30 0.04
N ALA A 234 -18.04 10.65 -0.09
CA ALA A 234 -18.36 9.89 -1.30
C ALA A 234 -18.33 10.81 -2.54
N PRO A 235 -17.54 10.48 -3.58
CA PRO A 235 -17.52 11.25 -4.80
C PRO A 235 -18.71 10.85 -5.70
N ALA A 236 -19.09 11.70 -6.65
CA ALA A 236 -20.26 11.47 -7.50
C ALA A 236 -20.06 10.23 -8.40
N ASN A 237 -20.60 9.05 -8.08
CA ASN A 237 -20.24 7.77 -8.73
C ASN A 237 -20.88 7.53 -10.10
N ASN A 238 -20.66 8.42 -11.06
CA ASN A 238 -21.20 8.33 -12.41
C ASN A 238 -20.42 7.38 -13.34
N PHE A 239 -19.29 6.85 -12.87
CA PHE A 239 -18.30 6.13 -13.70
C PHE A 239 -18.12 4.66 -13.31
N ASN A 240 -18.90 4.16 -12.35
CA ASN A 240 -18.92 2.76 -11.89
C ASN A 240 -17.57 2.21 -11.40
N PHE A 241 -16.66 3.06 -10.93
CA PHE A 241 -15.42 2.61 -10.28
C PHE A 241 -15.67 2.26 -8.82
N TYR A 242 -14.89 1.33 -8.28
CA TYR A 242 -14.86 1.10 -6.83
C TYR A 242 -14.41 2.39 -6.13
N THR A 243 -15.13 2.79 -5.10
CA THR A 243 -14.78 3.96 -4.29
C THR A 243 -14.76 3.55 -2.82
N PRO A 244 -13.61 3.70 -2.12
CA PRO A 244 -13.54 3.43 -0.69
C PRO A 244 -14.47 4.38 0.09
N GLU A 245 -15.26 3.81 1.00
CA GLU A 245 -16.10 4.60 1.90
C GLU A 245 -15.35 5.15 3.12
N ASN A 246 -14.23 4.53 3.46
CA ASN A 246 -13.41 4.88 4.61
C ASN A 246 -11.94 4.83 4.19
N ALA A 247 -11.15 5.78 4.69
CA ALA A 247 -9.71 5.66 4.76
C ALA A 247 -9.39 4.69 5.89
N VAL A 248 -8.62 3.64 5.60
CA VAL A 248 -8.13 2.71 6.61
C VAL A 248 -6.87 3.32 7.21
N LEU A 249 -6.84 3.41 8.54
CA LEU A 249 -5.75 3.98 9.32
C LEU A 249 -5.15 2.89 10.21
N GLY A 250 -3.94 3.14 10.69
CA GLY A 250 -3.29 2.22 11.60
C GLY A 250 -1.80 2.45 11.69
N TYR A 251 -1.10 1.47 12.24
CA TYR A 251 0.29 1.61 12.62
C TYR A 251 1.12 0.38 12.27
N THR A 252 2.42 0.60 12.11
CA THR A 252 3.40 -0.47 12.02
C THR A 252 4.52 -0.15 13.01
N ILE A 253 4.87 -1.09 13.88
CA ILE A 253 5.91 -0.91 14.88
C ILE A 253 7.04 -1.88 14.58
N PHE A 254 8.25 -1.37 14.38
CA PHE A 254 9.48 -2.16 14.37
C PHE A 254 9.96 -2.28 15.81
N ALA A 255 9.98 -3.49 16.38
CA ALA A 255 10.21 -3.66 17.81
C ALA A 255 11.46 -4.50 18.08
N GLU A 256 12.43 -3.94 18.78
CA GLU A 256 13.52 -4.70 19.39
C GLU A 256 12.96 -5.62 20.47
N THR A 257 13.35 -6.88 20.39
CA THR A 257 13.06 -7.82 21.47
C THR A 257 14.00 -7.58 22.66
N ASN A 258 13.62 -8.05 23.85
CA ASN A 258 14.48 -8.05 25.03
C ASN A 258 15.79 -8.78 24.74
N THR A 259 15.78 -9.81 23.89
CA THR A 259 16.99 -10.48 23.42
C THR A 259 17.92 -9.53 22.65
N VAL A 260 17.39 -8.73 21.72
CA VAL A 260 18.16 -7.75 20.95
C VAL A 260 18.65 -6.61 21.84
N LEU A 261 17.81 -6.13 22.76
CA LEU A 261 18.18 -5.10 23.73
C LEU A 261 19.31 -5.59 24.65
N ALA A 262 19.23 -6.83 25.17
CA ALA A 262 20.26 -7.40 26.03
C ALA A 262 21.62 -7.56 25.32
N GLN A 263 21.63 -7.89 24.02
CA GLN A 263 22.85 -7.92 23.21
C GLN A 263 23.54 -6.55 23.13
N ASN A 264 22.78 -5.47 23.31
CA ASN A 264 23.26 -4.09 23.34
C ASN A 264 23.39 -3.53 24.76
N GLN A 265 23.46 -4.42 25.78
CA GLN A 265 23.62 -4.07 27.20
C GLN A 265 22.42 -3.29 27.77
N ILE A 266 21.23 -3.47 27.21
CA ILE A 266 19.97 -2.89 27.69
C ILE A 266 19.14 -4.00 28.32
N ASN A 267 19.10 -4.06 29.66
CA ASN A 267 18.41 -5.13 30.39
C ASN A 267 17.11 -4.67 31.05
N ASP A 268 16.91 -3.36 31.19
CA ASP A 268 15.70 -2.75 31.73
C ASP A 268 15.42 -1.38 31.07
N ILE A 269 14.33 -0.75 31.51
CA ILE A 269 13.90 0.55 31.00
C ILE A 269 14.89 1.69 31.28
N ASN A 270 15.64 1.65 32.39
CA ASN A 270 16.59 2.70 32.74
C ASN A 270 17.80 2.65 31.82
N ASP A 271 18.27 1.44 31.49
CA ASP A 271 19.31 1.25 30.47
C ASP A 271 18.85 1.82 29.12
N LEU A 272 17.60 1.56 28.71
CA LEU A 272 17.05 2.09 27.45
C LEU A 272 16.95 3.63 27.47
N ILE A 273 16.52 4.22 28.58
CA ILE A 273 16.50 5.68 28.75
C ILE A 273 17.91 6.28 28.63
N ALA A 274 18.89 5.67 29.31
CA ALA A 274 20.28 6.11 29.25
C ALA A 274 20.85 5.99 27.82
N HIS A 275 20.52 4.91 27.12
CA HIS A 275 20.88 4.68 25.74
C HIS A 275 20.25 5.72 24.80
N ALA A 276 18.95 5.96 24.89
CA ALA A 276 18.26 6.98 24.09
C ALA A 276 18.85 8.38 24.31
N ASN A 277 19.18 8.74 25.56
CA ASN A 277 19.87 9.99 25.88
C ASN A 277 21.25 10.09 25.22
N LYS A 278 22.03 9.00 25.23
CA LYS A 278 23.33 8.93 24.54
C LYS A 278 23.18 9.15 23.04
N VAL A 279 22.18 8.55 22.41
CA VAL A 279 21.91 8.67 20.97
C VAL A 279 21.45 10.08 20.60
N TYR A 280 20.46 10.65 21.29
CA TYR A 280 19.77 11.85 20.79
C TYR A 280 20.17 13.17 21.45
N SER A 281 20.82 13.19 22.61
CA SER A 281 21.08 14.44 23.36
C SER A 281 21.81 15.53 22.57
N SER A 282 22.65 15.17 21.61
CA SER A 282 23.38 16.11 20.75
C SER A 282 22.86 16.23 19.32
N CYS A 283 21.75 15.55 18.96
CA CYS A 283 21.30 15.44 17.57
C CYS A 283 20.95 16.79 16.93
N ALA A 284 20.55 17.77 17.75
CA ALA A 284 20.13 19.11 17.34
C ALA A 284 21.21 20.20 17.53
N LYS A 285 22.42 19.83 17.95
CA LYS A 285 23.47 20.79 18.30
C LYS A 285 23.84 21.67 17.09
N GLN A 286 23.84 22.98 17.26
CA GLN A 286 24.21 23.91 16.18
C GLN A 286 25.64 23.63 15.68
N GLY A 287 25.80 23.53 14.37
CA GLY A 287 27.08 23.28 13.69
C GLY A 287 27.61 21.83 13.72
N SER A 288 27.03 20.92 14.51
CA SER A 288 27.51 19.52 14.58
C SER A 288 26.41 18.45 14.68
N GLY A 289 25.18 18.82 15.01
CA GLY A 289 24.05 17.89 15.09
C GLY A 289 23.58 17.46 13.70
N TRP A 290 23.21 16.19 13.56
CA TRP A 290 22.80 15.57 12.29
C TRP A 290 21.30 15.67 12.02
N TYR A 291 20.47 16.00 13.01
CA TYR A 291 19.03 16.08 12.85
C TYR A 291 18.62 17.48 12.40
N ASP A 292 18.62 17.67 11.08
CA ASP A 292 18.40 18.94 10.41
C ASP A 292 17.12 19.66 10.86
N TYR A 293 15.98 18.98 10.95
CA TYR A 293 14.70 19.57 11.36
C TYR A 293 14.78 20.20 12.76
N TYR A 294 15.32 19.46 13.73
CA TYR A 294 15.46 19.97 15.10
C TYR A 294 16.45 21.14 15.15
N ARG A 295 17.60 21.01 14.48
CA ARG A 295 18.63 22.05 14.42
C ARG A 295 18.09 23.33 13.76
N ASN A 296 17.47 23.21 12.60
CA ASN A 296 17.00 24.35 11.79
C ASN A 296 15.87 25.11 12.51
N ASN A 297 15.07 24.42 13.33
CA ASN A 297 13.96 25.01 14.08
C ASN A 297 14.32 25.35 15.54
N ASN A 298 15.58 25.22 15.95
CA ASN A 298 16.07 25.46 17.32
C ASN A 298 15.30 24.67 18.40
N ILE A 299 14.84 23.46 18.07
CA ILE A 299 14.06 22.62 18.97
C ILE A 299 14.99 22.08 20.07
N GLN A 300 14.61 22.31 21.32
CA GLN A 300 15.36 21.82 22.48
C GLN A 300 15.07 20.34 22.74
N VAL A 301 16.12 19.52 22.66
CA VAL A 301 16.08 18.10 23.04
C VAL A 301 16.11 17.98 24.57
N SER A 302 15.29 17.10 25.12
CA SER A 302 15.19 16.86 26.56
C SER A 302 15.77 15.49 26.94
N THR A 303 16.62 15.47 27.95
CA THR A 303 17.09 14.24 28.64
C THR A 303 16.45 14.08 30.03
N GLY A 304 15.38 14.84 30.29
CA GLY A 304 14.68 14.83 31.58
C GLY A 304 13.78 13.60 31.76
N ASN A 305 13.01 13.60 32.85
CA ASN A 305 12.11 12.50 33.22
C ASN A 305 10.65 12.68 32.75
N ASP A 306 10.34 13.77 32.04
CA ASP A 306 9.08 13.90 31.31
C ASP A 306 9.21 13.18 29.97
N TYR A 307 8.90 11.88 29.98
CA TYR A 307 8.99 11.01 28.80
C TYR A 307 7.84 11.20 27.80
N ALA A 308 6.73 11.81 28.23
CA ALA A 308 5.61 12.15 27.34
C ALA A 308 5.93 13.37 26.45
N ASN A 309 6.92 14.18 26.83
CA ASN A 309 7.41 15.27 26.00
C ASN A 309 7.90 14.72 24.64
N PRO A 310 7.36 15.21 23.50
CA PRO A 310 7.75 14.76 22.16
C PRO A 310 9.24 14.96 21.84
N ASN A 311 9.92 15.85 22.54
CA ASN A 311 11.35 16.16 22.35
C ASN A 311 12.24 15.43 23.38
N ASN A 312 11.67 14.58 24.23
CA ASN A 312 12.44 13.71 25.11
C ASN A 312 13.16 12.63 24.30
N CYS A 313 14.43 12.33 24.61
CA CYS A 313 15.20 11.33 23.87
C CYS A 313 14.53 9.95 23.82
N LEU A 314 13.90 9.47 24.90
CA LEU A 314 13.16 8.20 24.89
C LEU A 314 11.96 8.27 23.92
N ASN A 315 11.22 9.39 23.95
CA ASN A 315 10.08 9.59 23.05
C ASN A 315 10.52 9.64 21.59
N MET A 316 11.61 10.34 21.31
CA MET A 316 12.22 10.42 19.98
C MET A 316 12.65 9.04 19.49
N TRP A 317 13.30 8.26 20.35
CA TRP A 317 13.69 6.88 20.08
C TRP A 317 12.46 6.04 19.70
N VAL A 318 11.43 5.97 20.54
CA VAL A 318 10.23 5.16 20.27
C VAL A 318 9.50 5.63 19.00
N ARG A 319 9.43 6.93 18.72
CA ARG A 319 8.75 7.46 17.52
C ARG A 319 9.43 7.06 16.21
N TYR A 320 10.74 6.85 16.21
CA TYR A 320 11.46 6.41 15.00
C TYR A 320 11.08 4.99 14.58
N HIS A 321 10.54 4.19 15.50
CA HIS A 321 10.12 2.81 15.28
C HIS A 321 8.70 2.66 14.73
N ILE A 322 7.93 3.75 14.65
CA ILE A 322 6.50 3.69 14.38
C ILE A 322 6.16 4.37 13.06
N LEU A 323 5.47 3.64 12.18
CA LEU A 323 4.86 4.17 10.97
C LEU A 323 3.36 4.43 11.20
N LYS A 324 2.82 5.51 10.60
CA LYS A 324 1.37 5.78 10.57
C LYS A 324 0.67 5.13 9.38
N GLN A 325 0.89 3.83 9.22
CA GLN A 325 0.22 2.98 8.23
C GLN A 325 0.37 1.52 8.61
N ARG A 326 -0.53 0.67 8.10
CA ARG A 326 -0.47 -0.78 8.29
C ARG A 326 0.34 -1.37 7.12
N VAL A 327 1.46 -2.00 7.41
CA VAL A 327 2.31 -2.64 6.40
C VAL A 327 2.67 -4.06 6.87
N PRO A 328 2.12 -5.11 6.24
CA PRO A 328 2.56 -6.48 6.50
C PRO A 328 3.95 -6.73 5.88
N TYR A 329 4.64 -7.77 6.36
CA TYR A 329 6.02 -8.08 5.99
C TYR A 329 6.24 -8.17 4.47
N ASP A 330 5.36 -8.86 3.74
CA ASP A 330 5.50 -9.09 2.29
C ASP A 330 5.14 -7.87 1.42
N LYS A 331 4.58 -6.81 2.03
CA LYS A 331 4.30 -5.51 1.40
C LYS A 331 5.24 -4.40 1.87
N MET A 332 6.29 -4.73 2.62
CA MET A 332 7.37 -3.80 2.99
C MET A 332 8.18 -3.30 1.80
N VAL A 333 8.21 -4.08 0.71
CA VAL A 333 8.74 -3.70 -0.60
C VAL A 333 7.87 -4.33 -1.70
N TYR A 334 7.80 -3.69 -2.86
CA TYR A 334 6.95 -4.16 -3.97
C TYR A 334 7.79 -4.78 -5.08
N SER A 335 7.44 -6.02 -5.45
CA SER A 335 8.13 -6.85 -6.45
C SER A 335 7.28 -6.96 -7.70
N TRP A 336 7.31 -5.89 -8.49
CA TRP A 336 6.67 -5.85 -9.78
C TRP A 336 7.43 -4.96 -10.77
N ASN A 337 7.37 -5.35 -12.05
CA ASN A 337 8.06 -4.70 -13.16
C ASN A 337 9.58 -4.52 -12.99
N GLU A 338 10.21 -5.02 -11.92
CA GLU A 338 11.62 -4.85 -11.69
C GLU A 338 12.47 -5.62 -12.73
N THR A 339 13.61 -5.05 -13.10
CA THR A 339 14.63 -5.80 -13.84
C THR A 339 15.32 -6.80 -12.91
N SER A 340 15.95 -7.83 -13.50
CA SER A 340 16.78 -8.73 -12.71
C SER A 340 17.91 -7.94 -12.02
N LYS A 341 18.22 -8.29 -10.77
CA LYS A 341 19.36 -7.77 -9.96
C LYS A 341 19.18 -6.39 -9.33
N VAL A 342 18.06 -5.70 -9.48
CA VAL A 342 17.83 -4.47 -8.68
C VAL A 342 17.48 -4.80 -7.24
N PRO A 343 17.96 -4.04 -6.26
CA PRO A 343 17.34 -4.04 -4.95
C PRO A 343 15.93 -3.45 -5.05
N LEU A 344 14.99 -4.01 -4.30
CA LEU A 344 13.68 -3.39 -4.11
C LEU A 344 13.72 -2.58 -2.84
N TYR A 345 13.17 -1.37 -2.86
CA TYR A 345 13.20 -0.49 -1.71
C TYR A 345 11.97 0.40 -1.62
N GLU A 346 11.69 0.82 -0.40
CA GLU A 346 10.67 1.81 -0.03
C GLU A 346 11.26 2.79 0.99
N TYR A 347 10.67 3.98 1.08
CA TYR A 347 11.00 4.95 2.12
C TYR A 347 9.74 5.26 2.91
N TYR A 348 9.77 4.96 4.21
CA TYR A 348 8.63 5.21 5.08
C TYR A 348 8.93 6.33 6.06
N GLU A 349 8.00 7.28 6.14
CA GLU A 349 8.06 8.34 7.14
C GLU A 349 7.60 7.79 8.50
N THR A 350 8.46 8.00 9.51
CA THR A 350 8.20 7.55 10.87
C THR A 350 7.38 8.59 11.66
N MET A 351 6.99 8.28 12.89
CA MET A 351 6.37 9.24 13.80
C MET A 351 7.36 10.25 14.38
N LEU A 352 8.67 10.02 14.21
CA LEU A 352 9.70 11.00 14.55
C LEU A 352 9.72 12.08 13.44
N PRO A 353 9.46 13.37 13.74
CA PRO A 353 9.17 14.38 12.72
C PRO A 353 10.21 14.48 11.59
N MET A 354 9.77 14.51 10.33
CA MET A 354 10.65 14.69 9.18
C MET A 354 11.75 13.62 9.02
N THR A 355 11.54 12.41 9.54
CA THR A 355 12.49 11.30 9.39
C THR A 355 11.93 10.20 8.51
N LEU A 356 12.81 9.56 7.75
CA LEU A 356 12.54 8.38 6.95
C LEU A 356 13.29 7.18 7.52
N VAL A 357 12.71 6.00 7.32
CA VAL A 357 13.42 4.72 7.35
C VAL A 357 13.42 4.15 5.93
N LYS A 358 14.60 3.75 5.44
CA LYS A 358 14.69 3.01 4.17
C LYS A 358 14.46 1.54 4.45
N VAL A 359 13.58 0.92 3.69
CA VAL A 359 13.37 -0.52 3.71
C VAL A 359 13.89 -1.09 2.40
N ILE A 360 14.69 -2.15 2.44
CA ILE A 360 15.33 -2.71 1.24
C ILE A 360 15.41 -4.23 1.29
N ARG A 361 15.02 -4.85 0.18
CA ARG A 361 15.28 -6.26 -0.11
C ARG A 361 16.45 -6.33 -1.10
N SER A 362 17.63 -6.67 -0.57
CA SER A 362 18.87 -6.70 -1.36
C SER A 362 18.84 -7.81 -2.41
N SER A 363 19.39 -7.54 -3.58
CA SER A 363 19.60 -8.52 -4.65
C SER A 363 20.88 -9.37 -4.46
N LYS A 364 21.73 -9.04 -3.47
CA LYS A 364 23.08 -9.62 -3.31
C LYS A 364 23.26 -10.54 -2.09
N ALA A 365 22.75 -10.17 -0.91
CA ALA A 365 22.99 -10.91 0.35
C ALA A 365 21.68 -11.24 1.08
N GLY A 366 21.55 -12.48 1.57
CA GLY A 366 20.35 -12.92 2.29
C GLY A 366 19.08 -12.91 1.43
N ALA A 367 19.16 -13.36 0.17
CA ALA A 367 18.09 -13.30 -0.82
C ALA A 367 16.69 -13.53 -0.20
N GLY A 368 15.82 -12.52 -0.33
CA GLY A 368 14.47 -12.54 0.23
C GLY A 368 14.31 -12.00 1.67
N LYS A 369 15.41 -11.58 2.33
CA LYS A 369 15.38 -10.81 3.59
C LYS A 369 15.16 -9.32 3.33
N ILE A 370 14.54 -8.66 4.30
CA ILE A 370 14.24 -7.23 4.25
C ILE A 370 15.00 -6.54 5.37
N PHE A 371 15.67 -5.44 5.05
CA PHE A 371 16.49 -4.68 5.99
C PHE A 371 15.99 -3.24 6.12
N LEU A 372 16.01 -2.71 7.34
CA LEU A 372 15.88 -1.29 7.65
C LEU A 372 17.26 -0.62 7.57
N ASN A 373 17.32 0.60 7.03
CA ASN A 373 18.51 1.46 7.02
C ASN A 373 19.83 0.77 6.61
N ARG A 374 19.77 -0.17 5.66
CA ARG A 374 20.99 -0.73 5.08
C ARG A 374 21.69 0.33 4.24
N TYR A 375 22.97 0.58 4.55
CA TYR A 375 23.77 1.56 3.84
C TYR A 375 24.65 0.88 2.78
N GLU A 376 24.24 1.01 1.52
CA GLU A 376 25.02 0.59 0.35
C GLU A 376 25.69 1.80 -0.31
N ALA A 377 27.00 1.74 -0.51
CA ALA A 377 27.73 2.81 -1.17
C ALA A 377 27.27 2.98 -2.63
N ASN A 378 27.15 4.22 -3.11
CA ASN A 378 26.80 4.53 -4.50
C ASN A 378 25.54 3.82 -5.03
N ASN A 379 24.59 3.42 -4.17
CA ASN A 379 23.49 2.51 -4.49
C ASN A 379 22.63 2.90 -5.72
N THR A 380 22.63 4.18 -6.10
CA THR A 380 21.85 4.72 -7.23
C THR A 380 22.69 5.15 -8.43
N LEU A 381 24.00 4.92 -8.37
CA LEU A 381 24.97 5.25 -9.41
C LEU A 381 25.45 3.96 -10.09
N THR A 382 26.26 4.08 -11.13
CA THR A 382 26.89 2.93 -11.80
C THR A 382 28.28 3.31 -12.33
N ASP A 383 29.14 2.31 -12.47
CA ASP A 383 30.46 2.38 -13.12
C ASP A 383 30.50 1.58 -14.43
N GLN A 384 29.34 1.15 -14.95
CA GLN A 384 29.21 0.35 -16.16
C GLN A 384 28.20 0.91 -17.17
N ARG A 385 28.50 0.74 -18.46
CA ARG A 385 27.61 1.06 -19.58
C ARG A 385 26.45 0.07 -19.65
N GLY A 386 25.23 0.59 -19.66
CA GLY A 386 24.01 -0.21 -19.83
C GLY A 386 23.69 -1.18 -18.69
N GLU A 387 24.37 -1.07 -17.55
CA GLU A 387 24.27 -2.00 -16.42
C GLU A 387 24.12 -1.22 -15.09
N LEU A 388 23.69 -1.92 -14.05
CA LEU A 388 23.39 -1.38 -12.71
C LEU A 388 24.63 -1.27 -11.79
N GLY A 389 25.83 -1.22 -12.36
CA GLY A 389 27.09 -1.10 -11.64
C GLY A 389 27.69 -2.43 -11.18
N THR A 390 29.01 -2.43 -10.98
CA THR A 390 29.73 -3.61 -10.50
C THR A 390 29.34 -3.95 -9.05
N PRO A 391 29.39 -5.24 -8.66
CA PRO A 391 29.10 -5.63 -7.28
C PRO A 391 29.91 -4.84 -6.24
N GLY A 392 31.18 -4.55 -6.53
CA GLY A 392 32.12 -3.85 -5.64
C GLY A 392 31.88 -2.34 -5.51
N MET A 393 31.11 -1.72 -6.41
CA MET A 393 30.69 -0.32 -6.25
C MET A 393 29.63 -0.16 -5.15
N HIS A 394 28.73 -1.15 -5.02
CA HIS A 394 27.65 -1.15 -4.02
C HIS A 394 27.95 -2.12 -2.88
N ASN A 395 29.10 -1.93 -2.25
CA ASN A 395 29.40 -2.59 -1.00
C ASN A 395 28.56 -1.98 0.12
N VAL A 396 28.17 -2.84 1.06
CA VAL A 396 27.65 -2.40 2.35
C VAL A 396 28.77 -1.68 3.08
N VAL A 397 28.47 -0.51 3.63
CA VAL A 397 29.41 0.20 4.49
C VAL A 397 29.59 -0.57 5.80
N ASP A 398 30.83 -0.72 6.25
CA ASP A 398 31.17 -1.44 7.48
C ASP A 398 30.31 -0.98 8.65
N ASP A 399 29.86 -1.92 9.48
CA ASP A 399 28.93 -1.74 10.62
C ASP A 399 27.50 -1.25 10.26
N HIS A 400 27.17 -1.11 8.97
CA HIS A 400 25.87 -0.61 8.51
C HIS A 400 25.15 -1.60 7.57
N SER A 401 25.14 -2.89 7.94
CA SER A 401 24.45 -3.96 7.20
C SER A 401 22.94 -3.78 7.06
N GLY A 402 22.37 -2.87 7.83
CA GLY A 402 20.94 -2.72 8.04
C GLY A 402 20.41 -3.71 9.07
N ILE A 403 19.22 -3.42 9.58
CA ILE A 403 18.53 -4.21 10.59
C ILE A 403 17.52 -5.14 9.91
N GLU A 404 17.69 -6.45 10.05
CA GLU A 404 16.75 -7.42 9.47
C GLU A 404 15.38 -7.34 10.16
N ILE A 405 14.33 -7.21 9.35
CA ILE A 405 12.94 -7.41 9.78
C ILE A 405 12.68 -8.91 9.84
N THR A 406 12.22 -9.43 10.98
CA THR A 406 11.89 -10.85 11.09
C THR A 406 10.66 -11.18 10.26
N LYS A 407 10.57 -12.42 9.74
CA LYS A 407 9.41 -12.92 9.00
C LYS A 407 8.23 -13.28 9.91
N GLN A 408 8.02 -12.51 10.98
CA GLN A 408 6.94 -12.71 11.95
C GLN A 408 5.96 -11.53 11.83
N ASN A 409 4.79 -11.80 11.26
CA ASN A 409 3.70 -10.82 11.20
C ASN A 409 2.86 -10.90 12.49
N ILE A 410 3.24 -10.15 13.53
CA ILE A 410 2.34 -10.00 14.70
C ILE A 410 1.23 -9.04 14.30
N GLN A 411 0.02 -9.58 14.12
CA GLN A 411 -1.13 -8.82 13.65
C GLN A 411 -1.94 -8.26 14.82
N ALA A 412 -2.20 -6.96 14.79
CA ALA A 412 -3.15 -6.29 15.66
C ALA A 412 -4.39 -5.86 14.85
N LEU A 413 -5.43 -5.39 15.54
CA LEU A 413 -6.65 -4.86 14.92
C LEU A 413 -6.34 -3.66 14.00
N ASN A 414 -5.45 -2.77 14.43
CA ASN A 414 -5.12 -1.53 13.74
C ASN A 414 -3.67 -1.48 13.23
N GLY A 415 -3.01 -2.62 13.02
CA GLY A 415 -1.60 -2.58 12.62
C GLY A 415 -0.84 -3.88 12.67
N TYR A 416 0.47 -3.75 12.51
CA TYR A 416 1.44 -4.83 12.55
C TYR A 416 2.58 -4.48 13.51
N ILE A 417 3.09 -5.49 14.22
CA ILE A 417 4.34 -5.41 14.96
C ILE A 417 5.33 -6.35 14.30
N HIS A 418 6.50 -5.83 13.94
CA HIS A 418 7.57 -6.59 13.33
C HIS A 418 8.76 -6.60 14.28
N PRO A 419 9.08 -7.74 14.91
CA PRO A 419 10.33 -7.89 15.62
C PRO A 419 11.51 -7.65 14.66
N ILE A 420 12.54 -6.94 15.12
CA ILE A 420 13.73 -6.60 14.35
C ILE A 420 15.01 -7.10 15.03
N ASN A 421 16.02 -7.48 14.24
CA ASN A 421 17.24 -8.15 14.73
C ASN A 421 18.42 -7.19 15.02
N GLY A 422 18.14 -5.98 15.48
CA GLY A 422 19.15 -4.96 15.75
C GLY A 422 18.53 -3.64 16.22
N MET A 423 19.35 -2.72 16.71
CA MET A 423 18.90 -1.40 17.19
C MET A 423 18.56 -0.48 16.01
N LEU A 424 17.33 0.04 15.94
CA LEU A 424 16.88 0.99 14.93
C LEU A 424 16.95 2.43 15.44
N GLU A 425 17.89 3.21 14.92
CA GLU A 425 18.15 4.57 15.41
C GLU A 425 18.33 5.58 14.28
N TYR A 426 17.85 6.80 14.49
CA TYR A 426 18.06 7.92 13.56
C TYR A 426 19.35 8.66 13.94
N GLU A 427 20.48 8.05 13.62
CA GLU A 427 21.83 8.55 13.89
C GLU A 427 22.42 9.31 12.69
N GLU A 428 23.61 9.88 12.86
CA GLU A 428 24.27 10.73 11.87
C GLU A 428 24.47 10.09 10.49
N TRP A 429 24.74 8.79 10.45
CA TRP A 429 24.99 8.05 9.21
C TRP A 429 23.70 7.78 8.41
N VAL A 430 22.51 7.91 9.01
CA VAL A 430 21.24 7.73 8.31
C VAL A 430 20.97 8.89 7.32
N PRO A 431 20.87 10.16 7.73
CA PRO A 431 20.66 11.26 6.79
C PRO A 431 21.86 11.50 5.86
N LYS A 432 23.10 11.24 6.32
CA LYS A 432 24.31 11.52 5.52
C LYS A 432 24.71 10.39 4.58
N GLY A 433 24.28 9.16 4.88
CA GLY A 433 24.61 7.96 4.13
C GLY A 433 23.36 7.37 3.47
N VAL A 434 22.49 6.73 4.27
CA VAL A 434 21.30 6.01 3.78
C VAL A 434 20.38 6.88 2.94
N LEU A 435 20.08 8.10 3.40
CA LEU A 435 19.15 9.01 2.70
C LEU A 435 19.85 9.96 1.72
N ASN A 436 21.19 9.87 1.60
CA ASN A 436 21.99 10.70 0.70
C ASN A 436 22.25 9.98 -0.63
N GLU A 437 21.16 9.57 -1.26
CA GLU A 437 21.11 8.87 -2.54
C GLU A 437 19.96 9.43 -3.37
N ARG A 438 19.77 8.97 -4.61
CA ARG A 438 18.53 9.25 -5.33
C ARG A 438 17.35 8.58 -4.60
N ILE A 439 16.49 9.39 -3.98
CA ILE A 439 15.24 8.91 -3.40
C ILE A 439 14.19 8.91 -4.51
N ARG A 440 14.07 7.77 -5.21
CA ARG A 440 12.93 7.47 -6.07
C ARG A 440 11.84 6.85 -5.22
N PHE A 441 10.66 7.45 -5.21
CA PHE A 441 9.50 6.91 -4.51
C PHE A 441 8.32 6.84 -5.46
N ASP A 442 7.60 5.74 -5.35
CA ASP A 442 6.29 5.60 -5.96
C ASP A 442 5.33 6.63 -5.36
N VAL A 443 4.58 7.35 -6.18
CA VAL A 443 3.69 8.42 -5.68
C VAL A 443 2.51 7.85 -4.90
N THR A 444 2.15 6.59 -5.15
CA THR A 444 1.10 5.89 -4.42
C THR A 444 1.54 5.57 -2.99
N SER A 445 2.84 5.58 -2.71
CA SER A 445 3.38 5.46 -1.34
C SER A 445 3.10 6.70 -0.48
N LEU A 446 2.79 7.85 -1.10
CA LEU A 446 2.45 9.08 -0.38
C LEU A 446 1.08 8.98 0.30
N THR A 447 0.17 8.13 -0.18
CA THR A 447 -1.13 7.89 0.41
C THR A 447 -1.09 6.62 1.28
N LYS A 448 -0.63 6.80 2.53
CA LYS A 448 -0.53 5.78 3.59
C LYS A 448 -1.79 4.91 3.74
N GLU A 449 -2.94 5.49 3.44
CA GLU A 449 -4.26 4.87 3.48
C GLU A 449 -4.46 3.81 2.38
N LEU A 450 -3.82 3.93 1.20
CA LEU A 450 -3.87 2.88 0.16
C LEU A 450 -3.21 1.59 0.64
N ALA A 451 -2.01 1.69 1.22
CA ALA A 451 -1.29 0.55 1.78
C ALA A 451 -2.09 -0.06 2.94
N SER A 452 -2.58 0.78 3.85
CA SER A 452 -3.35 0.34 5.02
C SER A 452 -4.67 -0.34 4.67
N ALA A 453 -5.26 0.01 3.53
CA ALA A 453 -6.48 -0.59 2.98
C ALA A 453 -6.22 -1.82 2.10
N ASN A 454 -4.96 -2.27 1.97
CA ASN A 454 -4.56 -3.33 1.05
C ASN A 454 -4.90 -3.07 -0.42
N LEU A 455 -5.06 -1.79 -0.80
CA LEU A 455 -5.30 -1.37 -2.17
C LEU A 455 -3.99 -1.19 -2.93
N ARG A 456 -2.92 -0.71 -2.28
CA ARG A 456 -1.61 -0.57 -2.94
C ARG A 456 -1.06 -1.95 -3.32
N GLY A 457 -0.87 -2.16 -4.61
CA GLY A 457 -0.47 -3.44 -5.21
C GLY A 457 -1.61 -4.45 -5.35
N ALA A 458 -2.87 -4.06 -5.20
CA ALA A 458 -4.01 -4.94 -5.48
C ALA A 458 -4.07 -5.34 -6.96
N THR A 459 -4.56 -6.53 -7.23
CA THR A 459 -4.85 -7.04 -8.57
C THR A 459 -6.15 -6.45 -9.14
N ASP A 460 -6.27 -6.45 -10.46
CA ASP A 460 -7.50 -6.07 -11.15
C ASP A 460 -8.70 -6.91 -10.69
N LYS A 461 -8.47 -8.20 -10.40
CA LYS A 461 -9.48 -9.12 -9.85
C LYS A 461 -9.94 -8.71 -8.46
N GLU A 462 -9.02 -8.34 -7.57
CA GLU A 462 -9.36 -7.84 -6.22
C GLU A 462 -10.18 -6.55 -6.30
N ILE A 463 -9.76 -5.59 -7.13
CA ILE A 463 -10.47 -4.32 -7.28
C ILE A 463 -11.85 -4.54 -7.91
N THR A 464 -11.96 -5.41 -8.92
CA THR A 464 -13.22 -5.77 -9.56
C THR A 464 -14.17 -6.47 -8.58
N ALA A 465 -13.64 -7.36 -7.73
CA ALA A 465 -14.42 -8.02 -6.69
C ALA A 465 -14.94 -7.02 -5.64
N LEU A 466 -14.12 -6.06 -5.21
CA LEU A 466 -14.54 -4.96 -4.34
C LEU A 466 -15.66 -4.11 -4.96
N ASN A 467 -15.73 -4.08 -6.30
CA ASN A 467 -16.76 -3.38 -7.06
C ASN A 467 -17.97 -4.25 -7.44
N GLY A 468 -18.16 -5.40 -6.78
CA GLY A 468 -19.27 -6.31 -7.08
C GLY A 468 -19.21 -6.90 -8.48
N GLY A 469 -18.00 -7.21 -8.96
CA GLY A 469 -17.77 -7.83 -10.28
C GLY A 469 -17.74 -6.84 -11.44
N LYS A 470 -17.78 -5.53 -11.18
CA LYS A 470 -17.87 -4.48 -12.21
C LYS A 470 -16.53 -3.77 -12.41
N THR A 471 -16.33 -3.24 -13.60
CA THR A 471 -15.26 -2.26 -13.91
C THR A 471 -15.86 -0.90 -14.21
N GLY A 472 -15.10 0.17 -13.99
CA GLY A 472 -15.54 1.52 -14.32
C GLY A 472 -14.95 2.05 -15.62
N THR A 473 -15.51 3.16 -16.10
CA THR A 473 -15.05 3.88 -17.29
C THR A 473 -15.28 5.39 -17.14
N ASP A 474 -14.25 6.20 -17.33
CA ASP A 474 -14.28 7.66 -17.52
C ASP A 474 -13.60 8.02 -18.86
N GLY A 475 -14.39 8.03 -19.93
CA GLY A 475 -13.93 8.30 -21.29
C GLY A 475 -12.93 7.27 -21.80
N ASN A 476 -11.69 7.71 -22.07
CA ASN A 476 -10.57 6.85 -22.50
C ASN A 476 -9.84 6.16 -21.33
N LEU A 477 -10.30 6.35 -20.09
CA LEU A 477 -9.82 5.62 -18.91
C LEU A 477 -10.85 4.55 -18.55
N GLY A 478 -10.46 3.29 -18.47
CA GLY A 478 -11.38 2.21 -18.10
C GLY A 478 -10.65 0.99 -17.55
N GLY A 479 -11.35 0.20 -16.74
CA GLY A 479 -10.82 -1.01 -16.11
C GLY A 479 -11.02 -1.03 -14.60
N ALA A 480 -10.19 -1.81 -13.92
CA ALA A 480 -10.22 -2.04 -12.49
C ALA A 480 -9.49 -0.92 -11.71
N TYR A 481 -9.95 0.33 -11.88
CA TYR A 481 -9.42 1.45 -11.10
C TYR A 481 -10.20 1.65 -9.80
N VAL A 482 -9.48 2.12 -8.78
CA VAL A 482 -10.09 2.69 -7.58
C VAL A 482 -10.23 4.19 -7.78
N ARG A 483 -11.43 4.74 -7.59
CA ARG A 483 -11.63 6.19 -7.55
C ARG A 483 -11.40 6.69 -6.14
N LEU A 484 -10.45 7.60 -5.97
CA LEU A 484 -10.09 8.15 -4.67
C LEU A 484 -10.96 9.36 -4.33
N PRO A 485 -11.63 9.36 -3.15
CA PRO A 485 -12.27 10.55 -2.59
C PRO A 485 -11.31 11.73 -2.44
N ILE A 486 -11.86 12.95 -2.48
CA ILE A 486 -11.08 14.19 -2.37
C ILE A 486 -10.34 14.34 -1.03
N ASP A 487 -10.83 13.65 -0.01
CA ASP A 487 -10.34 13.62 1.37
C ASP A 487 -9.70 12.26 1.73
N PHE A 488 -9.33 11.46 0.72
CA PHE A 488 -8.79 10.12 0.91
C PHE A 488 -7.55 10.09 1.81
N SER A 489 -6.62 11.04 1.65
CA SER A 489 -5.35 11.06 2.39
C SER A 489 -5.03 12.42 2.99
N ASP A 490 -4.41 12.43 4.17
CA ASP A 490 -3.88 13.67 4.78
C ASP A 490 -2.64 14.22 4.06
N ASN A 491 -2.02 13.40 3.20
CA ASN A 491 -0.88 13.79 2.36
C ASN A 491 -1.30 14.30 0.97
N MET A 492 -2.59 14.53 0.76
CA MET A 492 -3.15 14.96 -0.53
C MET A 492 -4.16 16.10 -0.33
N VAL A 493 -4.25 16.99 -1.32
CA VAL A 493 -5.31 17.99 -1.42
C VAL A 493 -5.84 18.03 -2.86
N ILE A 494 -7.16 18.01 -3.02
CA ILE A 494 -7.82 18.31 -4.30
C ILE A 494 -8.53 19.66 -4.16
N TYR A 495 -8.11 20.67 -4.93
CA TYR A 495 -8.52 22.07 -4.69
C TYR A 495 -9.87 22.46 -5.30
N ASN A 496 -10.38 21.67 -6.24
CA ASN A 496 -11.57 22.01 -7.04
C ASN A 496 -12.60 20.87 -7.08
N GLY A 497 -12.58 20.00 -6.06
CA GLY A 497 -13.56 18.93 -5.90
C GLY A 497 -13.63 18.01 -7.13
N GLU A 498 -14.84 17.70 -7.57
CA GLU A 498 -15.13 16.78 -8.69
C GLU A 498 -14.60 17.22 -10.06
N SER A 499 -14.12 18.47 -10.19
CA SER A 499 -13.39 18.89 -11.40
C SER A 499 -12.05 18.19 -11.55
N THR A 500 -11.48 17.67 -10.46
CA THR A 500 -10.33 16.74 -10.49
C THR A 500 -10.80 15.38 -10.01
N ARG A 501 -10.66 14.36 -10.87
CA ARG A 501 -11.00 12.98 -10.53
C ARG A 501 -9.72 12.17 -10.49
N LEU A 502 -9.34 11.73 -9.29
CA LEU A 502 -8.14 10.92 -9.07
C LEU A 502 -8.49 9.44 -9.03
N TYR A 503 -7.71 8.65 -9.74
CA TYR A 503 -7.83 7.21 -9.87
C TYR A 503 -6.52 6.54 -9.51
N TYR A 504 -6.60 5.37 -8.91
CA TYR A 504 -5.49 4.47 -8.65
C TYR A 504 -5.64 3.21 -9.49
N LEU A 505 -4.61 2.87 -10.26
CA LEU A 505 -4.51 1.62 -10.99
C LEU A 505 -3.68 0.63 -10.19
N GLY A 506 -4.26 -0.52 -9.85
CA GLY A 506 -3.54 -1.61 -9.19
C GLY A 506 -2.53 -2.31 -10.11
N GLY A 507 -1.44 -2.80 -9.53
CA GLY A 507 -0.21 -3.11 -10.28
C GLY A 507 0.10 -4.58 -10.55
N ARG A 508 -0.87 -5.48 -10.74
CA ARG A 508 -0.56 -6.93 -10.82
C ARG A 508 -1.00 -7.70 -12.08
N GLU A 509 -1.66 -7.08 -13.06
CA GLU A 509 -2.04 -7.81 -14.29
C GLU A 509 -1.89 -6.99 -15.61
N ASN A 510 -1.54 -5.70 -15.53
CA ASN A 510 -1.46 -4.82 -16.70
C ASN A 510 -0.04 -4.65 -17.25
N ASN A 511 0.12 -4.78 -18.57
CA ASN A 511 1.38 -4.50 -19.28
C ASN A 511 1.49 -2.99 -19.55
N TRP A 512 2.05 -2.26 -18.59
CA TRP A 512 2.24 -0.82 -18.70
C TRP A 512 3.54 -0.36 -18.01
N ILE A 513 4.10 0.77 -18.45
CA ILE A 513 5.43 1.27 -18.03
C ILE A 513 5.41 1.90 -16.64
N ASN A 514 4.80 1.22 -15.68
CA ASN A 514 4.65 1.63 -14.30
C ASN A 514 5.81 1.13 -13.46
N TYR A 515 6.46 2.03 -12.74
CA TYR A 515 7.35 1.65 -11.66
C TYR A 515 6.51 0.89 -10.61
N GLN A 516 7.02 -0.25 -10.11
CA GLN A 516 6.31 -1.12 -9.16
C GLN A 516 4.91 -1.61 -9.58
N GLY A 517 4.53 -1.40 -10.84
CA GLY A 517 3.32 -1.93 -11.47
C GLY A 517 2.09 -1.04 -11.37
N ASP A 518 2.03 -0.06 -10.46
CA ASP A 518 0.87 0.79 -10.25
C ASP A 518 1.06 2.25 -10.70
N GLU A 519 -0.03 3.00 -10.73
CA GLU A 519 0.03 4.44 -11.02
C GLU A 519 -1.15 5.17 -10.37
N PHE A 520 -0.96 6.47 -10.15
CA PHE A 520 -2.08 7.41 -10.17
C PHE A 520 -2.37 7.87 -11.59
N ASN A 521 -3.65 7.99 -11.88
CA ASN A 521 -4.15 8.67 -13.05
C ASN A 521 -5.19 9.72 -12.64
N ALA A 522 -5.21 10.89 -13.28
CA ALA A 522 -6.26 11.87 -13.01
C ALA A 522 -6.92 12.40 -14.29
N LYS A 523 -8.22 12.72 -14.17
CA LYS A 523 -9.06 13.26 -15.23
C LYS A 523 -9.65 14.60 -14.82
N GLY A 524 -10.07 15.36 -15.83
CA GLY A 524 -10.70 16.66 -15.68
C GLY A 524 -9.74 17.83 -15.58
N ASN A 525 -10.22 18.93 -15.01
CA ASN A 525 -9.44 20.14 -14.79
C ASN A 525 -8.55 19.96 -13.56
N VAL A 526 -7.57 19.07 -13.65
CA VAL A 526 -6.70 18.65 -12.55
C VAL A 526 -6.14 19.87 -11.80
N ASP A 527 -6.33 19.91 -10.49
CA ASP A 527 -5.73 20.86 -9.56
C ASP A 527 -5.61 20.18 -8.19
N LEU A 528 -4.48 19.51 -7.97
CA LEU A 528 -4.21 18.73 -6.77
C LEU A 528 -2.80 18.97 -6.25
N ALA A 529 -2.53 18.60 -5.00
CA ALA A 529 -1.21 18.61 -4.42
C ALA A 529 -0.96 17.39 -3.55
N PHE A 530 0.30 16.94 -3.51
CA PHE A 530 0.77 15.91 -2.59
C PHE A 530 1.90 16.45 -1.73
N ARG A 531 1.95 16.01 -0.48
CA ARG A 531 3.09 16.29 0.39
C ARG A 531 4.27 15.40 0.00
N LEU A 532 5.41 16.01 -0.27
CA LEU A 532 6.65 15.31 -0.57
C LEU A 532 7.24 14.65 0.69
N PRO A 533 7.95 13.52 0.56
CA PRO A 533 8.66 12.93 1.67
C PRO A 533 9.77 13.89 2.16
N PRO A 534 10.03 13.93 3.48
CA PRO A 534 11.09 14.77 4.02
C PRO A 534 12.46 14.23 3.63
N VAL A 535 13.38 15.11 3.24
CA VAL A 535 14.78 14.77 2.93
C VAL A 535 15.73 15.65 3.76
N PRO A 536 16.98 15.22 3.99
CA PRO A 536 18.00 16.04 4.65
C PRO A 536 18.22 17.39 3.95
N ASP A 537 18.83 18.34 4.66
CA ASP A 537 19.23 19.62 4.07
C ASP A 537 20.14 19.41 2.85
N GLY A 538 19.89 20.13 1.77
CA GLY A 538 20.76 20.10 0.60
C GLY A 538 20.16 20.71 -0.66
N THR A 539 20.95 20.71 -1.73
CA THR A 539 20.48 21.07 -3.07
C THR A 539 20.04 19.82 -3.80
N TYR A 540 18.81 19.81 -4.31
CA TYR A 540 18.20 18.66 -4.97
C TYR A 540 17.69 19.01 -6.37
N GLU A 541 17.77 18.05 -7.28
CA GLU A 541 16.86 17.97 -8.42
C GLU A 541 15.56 17.29 -7.98
N LEU A 542 14.43 17.93 -8.25
CA LEU A 542 13.12 17.29 -8.22
C LEU A 542 12.78 16.83 -9.64
N ARG A 543 12.51 15.53 -9.81
CA ARG A 543 12.25 14.93 -11.12
C ARG A 543 10.92 14.20 -11.14
N TYR A 544 10.28 14.24 -12.30
CA TYR A 544 8.98 13.61 -12.56
C TYR A 544 9.13 12.46 -13.54
N GLY A 545 8.73 11.25 -13.16
CA GLY A 545 8.63 10.10 -14.06
C GLY A 545 7.37 10.14 -14.90
N LEU A 546 7.48 9.91 -16.22
CA LEU A 546 6.35 10.02 -17.13
C LEU A 546 6.30 8.89 -18.17
N SER A 547 5.07 8.49 -18.49
CA SER A 547 4.71 7.70 -19.66
C SER A 547 3.90 8.58 -20.61
N THR A 548 4.51 8.99 -21.74
CA THR A 548 3.88 9.89 -22.71
C THR A 548 2.97 9.16 -23.68
N ASN A 549 1.85 9.79 -24.03
CA ASN A 549 0.99 9.41 -25.15
C ASN A 549 -0.01 10.51 -25.52
N ASP A 550 -0.76 10.31 -26.60
CA ASP A 550 -1.69 11.33 -27.12
C ASP A 550 -2.91 11.57 -26.22
N ASN A 551 -3.21 10.67 -25.27
CA ASN A 551 -4.28 10.84 -24.29
C ASN A 551 -3.87 11.72 -23.11
N ARG A 552 -2.57 12.02 -22.94
CA ARG A 552 -2.07 12.80 -21.81
C ARG A 552 -2.43 14.28 -21.89
N GLY A 553 -2.35 14.97 -20.76
CA GLY A 553 -2.53 16.43 -20.67
C GLY A 553 -1.22 17.23 -20.70
N MET A 554 -1.35 18.52 -20.40
CA MET A 554 -0.23 19.41 -20.13
C MET A 554 -0.44 20.03 -18.75
N TYR A 555 0.60 20.04 -17.92
CA TYR A 555 0.47 20.35 -16.50
C TYR A 555 1.53 21.34 -16.01
N GLN A 556 1.09 22.35 -15.27
CA GLN A 556 1.96 23.26 -14.52
C GLN A 556 2.23 22.69 -13.13
N PHE A 557 3.50 22.66 -12.74
CA PHE A 557 3.94 22.27 -11.40
C PHE A 557 4.11 23.50 -10.51
N PHE A 558 3.90 23.34 -9.21
CA PHE A 558 4.18 24.35 -8.19
C PHE A 558 4.76 23.70 -6.93
N ILE A 559 5.63 24.42 -6.22
CA ILE A 559 6.15 24.03 -4.91
C ILE A 559 5.58 24.92 -3.81
N GLY A 560 5.23 24.32 -2.68
CA GLY A 560 4.83 25.02 -1.47
C GLY A 560 5.72 24.62 -0.31
N GLU A 561 6.56 25.55 0.15
CA GLU A 561 7.37 25.37 1.35
C GLU A 561 6.52 25.61 2.60
N GLY A 562 6.34 24.57 3.41
CA GLY A 562 5.55 24.62 4.64
C GLY A 562 4.04 24.85 4.43
N THR A 563 3.55 24.89 3.20
CA THR A 563 2.16 25.27 2.88
C THR A 563 1.58 24.51 1.70
N ASN A 564 0.32 24.12 1.82
CA ASN A 564 -0.52 23.65 0.70
C ASN A 564 -1.53 24.72 0.26
N ASN A 565 -1.43 25.95 0.77
CA ASN A 565 -2.27 27.05 0.29
C ASN A 565 -1.87 27.43 -1.14
N ARG A 566 -2.72 27.05 -2.11
CA ARG A 566 -2.45 27.19 -3.55
C ARG A 566 -2.08 28.59 -4.05
N THR A 567 -2.42 29.65 -3.31
CA THR A 567 -2.07 31.04 -3.69
C THR A 567 -0.66 31.46 -3.22
N LYS A 568 -0.04 30.65 -2.36
CA LYS A 568 1.32 30.86 -1.83
C LYS A 568 2.34 29.88 -2.42
N MET A 569 1.93 29.03 -3.36
CA MET A 569 2.81 28.06 -4.01
C MET A 569 3.44 28.69 -5.26
N GLU A 570 4.73 28.47 -5.44
CA GLU A 570 5.53 29.04 -6.52
C GLU A 570 5.53 28.12 -7.73
N ALA A 571 5.32 28.66 -8.93
CA ALA A 571 5.34 27.87 -10.16
C ALA A 571 6.76 27.34 -10.43
N LEU A 572 6.85 26.08 -10.82
CA LEU A 572 8.08 25.40 -11.22
C LEU A 572 8.07 25.18 -12.73
N ASP A 573 9.06 25.78 -13.41
CA ASP A 573 9.29 25.64 -14.85
C ASP A 573 8.04 26.00 -15.69
N ILE A 574 8.13 25.86 -17.01
CA ILE A 574 6.98 25.94 -17.92
C ILE A 574 6.10 24.68 -17.80
N PRO A 575 4.81 24.74 -18.19
CA PRO A 575 3.95 23.56 -18.21
C PRO A 575 4.54 22.41 -19.02
N LEU A 576 4.54 21.22 -18.42
CA LEU A 576 5.02 19.99 -19.05
C LEU A 576 3.93 19.40 -19.95
N ASP A 577 4.20 19.32 -21.25
CA ASP A 577 3.34 18.60 -22.19
C ASP A 577 3.66 17.10 -22.15
N MET A 578 2.79 16.31 -21.53
CA MET A 578 2.97 14.87 -21.43
C MET A 578 2.53 14.12 -22.69
N ARG A 579 2.11 14.85 -23.74
CA ARG A 579 1.80 14.28 -25.07
C ARG A 579 3.01 14.23 -25.99
N VAL A 580 4.18 14.68 -25.53
CA VAL A 580 5.41 14.65 -26.32
C VAL A 580 5.72 13.20 -26.72
N GLN A 581 5.93 12.98 -28.02
CA GLN A 581 6.26 11.69 -28.60
C GLN A 581 7.67 11.79 -29.21
N PRO A 582 8.75 11.47 -28.47
CA PRO A 582 10.10 11.55 -29.01
C PRO A 582 10.24 10.70 -30.27
N LYS A 583 11.05 11.16 -31.23
CA LYS A 583 11.33 10.39 -32.44
C LYS A 583 12.46 9.40 -32.21
N ASP A 584 12.25 8.15 -32.60
CA ASP A 584 13.32 7.16 -32.71
C ASP A 584 13.89 7.20 -34.13
N ASN A 585 14.89 8.05 -34.35
CA ASN A 585 15.49 8.20 -35.68
C ASN A 585 16.25 6.92 -36.08
N ALA A 586 16.12 6.53 -37.35
CA ALA A 586 16.72 5.30 -37.86
C ALA A 586 18.25 5.36 -37.90
N ASP A 587 18.82 6.55 -38.07
CA ASP A 587 20.26 6.82 -38.09
C ASP A 587 20.88 6.99 -36.69
N GLY A 588 20.08 6.85 -35.62
CA GLY A 588 20.52 7.01 -34.23
C GLY A 588 20.61 8.46 -33.76
N SER A 589 20.35 9.45 -34.62
CA SER A 589 20.40 10.86 -34.23
C SER A 589 19.39 11.19 -33.11
N PRO A 590 19.75 12.06 -32.15
CA PRO A 590 18.83 12.47 -31.07
C PRO A 590 17.60 13.21 -31.59
N ASP A 591 16.45 12.98 -30.96
CA ASP A 591 15.26 13.81 -31.10
C ASP A 591 15.57 15.26 -30.73
N THR A 592 15.12 16.22 -31.56
CA THR A 592 15.51 17.62 -31.42
C THR A 592 14.87 18.33 -30.22
N GLN A 593 13.76 17.81 -29.70
CA GLN A 593 13.04 18.43 -28.58
C GLN A 593 13.52 17.87 -27.24
N THR A 594 13.76 16.57 -27.19
CA THR A 594 14.03 15.85 -25.95
C THR A 594 15.48 15.38 -25.81
N GLY A 595 16.22 15.29 -26.92
CA GLY A 595 17.53 14.64 -26.98
C GLY A 595 17.44 13.10 -26.95
N TRP A 596 16.24 12.52 -26.94
CA TRP A 596 16.06 11.08 -26.84
C TRP A 596 16.55 10.37 -28.10
N THR A 597 17.23 9.25 -27.92
CA THR A 597 17.51 8.25 -28.96
C THR A 597 17.54 6.88 -28.29
N ASN A 598 17.34 5.80 -29.05
CA ASN A 598 17.52 4.46 -28.51
C ASN A 598 19.00 4.25 -28.17
N TYR A 599 19.28 4.18 -26.86
CA TYR A 599 20.64 4.13 -26.33
C TYR A 599 21.45 2.92 -26.86
N LYS A 600 20.79 1.84 -27.28
CA LYS A 600 21.42 0.65 -27.87
C LYS A 600 21.96 0.87 -29.29
N LYS A 601 21.61 1.98 -29.96
CA LYS A 601 22.10 2.34 -31.29
C LYS A 601 23.46 3.05 -31.27
N MET A 602 23.95 3.42 -30.09
CA MET A 602 25.15 4.24 -29.91
C MET A 602 26.30 3.40 -29.36
N ASP A 603 27.52 3.62 -29.86
CA ASP A 603 28.73 2.91 -29.39
C ASP A 603 29.05 3.19 -27.91
N ASP A 604 28.64 4.36 -27.43
CA ASP A 604 28.75 4.77 -26.02
C ASP A 604 27.57 4.32 -25.15
N MET A 605 26.67 3.52 -25.72
CA MET A 605 25.41 3.09 -25.12
C MET A 605 24.52 4.25 -24.67
N GLY A 606 24.64 5.44 -25.26
CA GLY A 606 23.79 6.61 -25.00
C GLY A 606 24.30 7.57 -23.92
N LEU A 607 25.56 7.43 -23.47
CA LEU A 607 26.19 8.31 -22.48
C LEU A 607 26.16 9.80 -22.86
N GLU A 608 26.66 10.16 -24.05
CA GLU A 608 26.67 11.54 -24.53
C GLU A 608 25.26 12.11 -24.63
N THR A 609 24.33 11.26 -25.11
CA THR A 609 22.93 11.66 -25.26
C THR A 609 22.22 11.80 -23.92
N ASP A 610 22.58 11.05 -22.88
CA ASP A 610 22.04 11.28 -21.52
C ASP A 610 22.44 12.66 -20.99
N ILE A 611 23.70 13.05 -21.17
CA ILE A 611 24.18 14.38 -20.77
C ILE A 611 23.43 15.46 -21.57
N ALA A 612 23.28 15.27 -22.88
CA ALA A 612 22.53 16.19 -23.73
C ALA A 612 21.05 16.30 -23.31
N MET A 613 20.38 15.18 -23.05
CA MET A 613 19.00 15.14 -22.55
C MET A 613 18.91 15.90 -21.22
N HIS A 614 19.80 15.62 -20.25
CA HIS A 614 19.76 16.23 -18.92
C HIS A 614 19.99 17.75 -18.98
N ASN A 615 20.86 18.22 -19.89
CA ASN A 615 21.03 19.64 -20.18
C ASN A 615 19.77 20.30 -20.76
N LEU A 616 18.97 19.54 -21.52
CA LEU A 616 17.64 19.96 -21.99
C LEU A 616 16.55 19.78 -20.93
N GLY A 617 16.89 19.27 -19.74
CA GLY A 617 15.97 19.00 -18.64
C GLY A 617 15.19 17.69 -18.76
N TRP A 618 15.52 16.84 -19.75
CA TRP A 618 14.94 15.53 -19.98
C TRP A 618 15.89 14.42 -19.53
N MET A 619 15.37 13.24 -19.25
CA MET A 619 16.18 12.03 -19.10
C MET A 619 15.38 10.84 -19.61
N ARG A 620 16.05 9.74 -19.95
CA ARG A 620 15.37 8.48 -20.26
C ARG A 620 14.69 7.90 -19.03
N GLY A 621 13.74 6.98 -19.25
CA GLY A 621 13.25 6.09 -18.23
C GLY A 621 14.39 5.34 -17.49
N PRO A 622 14.16 4.84 -16.28
CA PRO A 622 15.17 4.12 -15.52
C PRO A 622 15.55 2.77 -16.13
N LEU A 623 16.78 2.29 -15.85
CA LEU A 623 17.15 0.88 -16.11
C LEU A 623 16.45 -0.09 -15.16
N ALA A 624 15.90 0.39 -14.04
CA ALA A 624 15.53 -0.46 -12.93
C ALA A 624 14.27 -1.32 -13.18
N TYR A 625 13.45 -0.99 -14.17
CA TYR A 625 12.17 -1.66 -14.39
C TYR A 625 11.81 -1.80 -15.88
N THR A 626 10.86 -2.67 -16.18
CA THR A 626 10.36 -3.06 -17.50
C THR A 626 8.88 -2.74 -17.66
N MET A 627 8.37 -2.74 -18.90
CA MET A 627 6.94 -2.53 -19.19
C MET A 627 6.02 -3.56 -18.53
N ASN A 628 6.52 -4.75 -18.24
CA ASN A 628 5.75 -5.79 -17.59
C ASN A 628 6.68 -6.67 -16.77
N LYS A 629 6.12 -7.34 -15.76
CA LYS A 629 6.86 -8.27 -14.91
C LYS A 629 7.51 -9.36 -15.75
N GLY A 630 8.83 -9.53 -15.58
CA GLY A 630 9.62 -10.50 -16.33
C GLY A 630 9.80 -10.18 -17.83
N GLY A 631 9.39 -8.99 -18.28
CA GLY A 631 9.56 -8.55 -19.66
C GLY A 631 11.00 -8.17 -20.00
N SER A 632 11.30 -8.01 -21.29
CA SER A 632 12.61 -7.58 -21.81
C SER A 632 12.69 -6.08 -22.13
N ASP A 633 11.53 -5.42 -22.21
CA ASP A 633 11.42 -4.01 -22.59
C ASP A 633 11.65 -3.11 -21.38
N VAL A 634 12.93 -2.82 -21.13
CA VAL A 634 13.38 -1.92 -20.04
C VAL A 634 12.89 -0.50 -20.33
N ALA A 635 12.33 0.16 -19.31
CA ALA A 635 11.75 1.50 -19.40
C ALA A 635 12.69 2.50 -20.09
N ARG A 636 13.99 2.47 -19.77
CA ARG A 636 15.03 3.27 -20.44
C ARG A 636 15.06 3.19 -21.97
N GLY A 637 14.73 2.03 -22.54
CA GLY A 637 14.73 1.79 -23.98
C GLY A 637 13.45 2.25 -24.69
N LEU A 638 12.43 2.66 -23.95
CA LEU A 638 11.14 3.07 -24.47
C LEU A 638 11.10 4.59 -24.60
N LYS A 639 10.72 5.08 -25.78
CA LYS A 639 10.64 6.53 -26.06
C LYS A 639 9.52 7.21 -25.29
N GLU A 640 8.49 6.44 -24.93
CA GLU A 640 7.35 6.89 -24.14
C GLU A 640 7.72 7.02 -22.65
N SER A 641 8.78 6.36 -22.19
CA SER A 641 9.22 6.42 -20.79
C SER A 641 10.37 7.42 -20.61
N LEU A 642 10.06 8.52 -19.94
CA LEU A 642 10.98 9.63 -19.73
C LEU A 642 10.98 10.05 -18.26
N ARG A 643 11.96 10.89 -17.91
CA ARG A 643 11.94 11.73 -16.71
C ARG A 643 12.12 13.18 -17.10
N ARG A 644 11.52 14.09 -16.34
CA ARG A 644 11.68 15.54 -16.49
C ARG A 644 12.23 16.14 -15.20
N VAL A 645 13.31 16.90 -15.29
CA VAL A 645 13.79 17.75 -14.17
C VAL A 645 12.86 18.94 -14.05
N ILE A 646 11.93 18.91 -13.08
CA ILE A 646 10.93 19.97 -12.91
C ILE A 646 11.47 21.16 -12.08
N ALA A 647 12.46 20.93 -11.22
CA ALA A 647 13.14 22.01 -10.50
C ALA A 647 14.51 21.59 -9.95
N ARG A 648 15.36 22.59 -9.70
CA ARG A 648 16.52 22.50 -8.81
C ARG A 648 16.24 23.38 -7.60
N LEU A 649 16.21 22.78 -6.42
CA LEU A 649 15.74 23.41 -5.19
C LEU A 649 16.79 23.28 -4.09
N GLU A 650 16.97 24.35 -3.33
CA GLU A 650 17.60 24.25 -2.00
C GLU A 650 16.51 23.82 -1.02
N ILE A 651 16.61 22.61 -0.48
CA ILE A 651 15.65 22.03 0.45
C ILE A 651 16.25 22.07 1.85
N LYS A 652 15.47 22.53 2.83
CA LYS A 652 15.75 22.35 4.26
C LYS A 652 14.80 21.29 4.81
N GLN A 653 15.28 20.38 5.65
CA GLN A 653 14.46 19.29 6.17
C GLN A 653 13.18 19.83 6.82
N GLY A 654 12.03 19.53 6.21
CA GLY A 654 10.76 20.16 6.50
C GLY A 654 9.66 19.70 5.55
N THR A 655 8.51 20.37 5.63
CA THR A 655 7.33 20.02 4.83
C THR A 655 7.34 20.75 3.49
N TYR A 656 7.24 20.00 2.40
CA TYR A 656 7.05 20.55 1.05
C TYR A 656 5.83 19.92 0.38
N TRP A 657 5.10 20.71 -0.40
CA TRP A 657 3.96 20.25 -1.20
C TRP A 657 4.23 20.47 -2.68
N LEU A 658 4.04 19.43 -3.50
CA LEU A 658 4.06 19.54 -4.95
C LEU A 658 2.62 19.60 -5.46
N ARG A 659 2.25 20.71 -6.09
CA ARG A 659 0.96 20.89 -6.74
C ARG A 659 1.09 20.70 -8.24
N VAL A 660 0.12 20.02 -8.83
CA VAL A 660 -0.01 19.79 -10.27
C VAL A 660 -1.35 20.34 -10.73
N LYS A 661 -1.32 21.21 -11.74
CA LYS A 661 -2.51 21.85 -12.28
C LYS A 661 -2.55 21.71 -13.80
N SER A 662 -3.70 21.35 -14.35
CA SER A 662 -3.91 21.35 -15.80
C SER A 662 -3.65 22.74 -16.39
N ALA A 663 -2.88 22.76 -17.47
CA ALA A 663 -2.68 23.93 -18.32
C ALA A 663 -3.64 23.94 -19.52
N LEU A 664 -4.41 22.86 -19.73
CA LEU A 664 -5.43 22.73 -20.76
C LEU A 664 -6.82 22.71 -20.13
N ASP A 665 -7.78 23.32 -20.81
CA ASP A 665 -9.21 23.17 -20.49
C ASP A 665 -9.78 22.03 -21.36
N ASP A 666 -9.44 20.79 -21.00
CA ASP A 666 -9.81 19.58 -21.72
C ASP A 666 -10.00 18.42 -20.73
N ASP A 667 -11.26 18.13 -20.40
CA ASP A 667 -11.64 17.08 -19.44
C ASP A 667 -11.31 15.65 -19.92
N SER A 668 -11.02 15.48 -21.22
CA SER A 668 -10.68 14.17 -21.79
C SER A 668 -9.24 13.73 -21.48
N ARG A 669 -8.38 14.63 -21.01
CA ARG A 669 -6.94 14.35 -20.81
C ARG A 669 -6.64 13.60 -19.52
N GLN A 670 -5.60 12.78 -19.59
CA GLN A 670 -5.10 11.95 -18.49
C GLN A 670 -3.82 12.54 -17.91
N MET A 671 -3.74 12.65 -16.58
CA MET A 671 -2.51 12.93 -15.86
C MET A 671 -1.90 11.61 -15.39
N TYR A 672 -0.87 11.14 -16.09
CA TYR A 672 -0.07 10.00 -15.64
C TYR A 672 0.82 10.44 -14.49
N PHE A 673 0.79 9.74 -13.35
CA PHE A 673 1.62 10.04 -12.20
C PHE A 673 2.02 8.77 -11.45
N ASP A 674 3.28 8.39 -11.55
CA ASP A 674 3.77 7.06 -11.14
C ASP A 674 4.91 7.15 -10.10
N TYR A 675 6.00 7.85 -10.42
CA TYR A 675 7.06 8.11 -9.45
C TYR A 675 7.64 9.52 -9.55
N LEU A 676 8.22 9.96 -8.44
CA LEU A 676 9.03 11.16 -8.33
C LEU A 676 10.43 10.80 -7.85
N GLU A 677 11.39 11.69 -8.09
CA GLU A 677 12.74 11.56 -7.57
C GLU A 677 13.16 12.86 -6.89
N LEU A 678 13.72 12.75 -5.68
CA LEU A 678 14.51 13.79 -5.03
C LEU A 678 15.97 13.35 -5.09
N VAL A 679 16.79 14.10 -5.82
CA VAL A 679 18.16 13.68 -6.15
C VAL A 679 19.14 14.72 -5.66
N PRO A 680 20.00 14.41 -4.67
CA PRO A 680 20.93 15.40 -4.13
C PRO A 680 22.07 15.69 -5.12
N VAL A 681 22.68 16.88 -5.02
CA VAL A 681 23.69 17.39 -5.97
C VAL A 681 24.92 16.49 -6.14
N ASN A 682 25.35 15.81 -5.10
CA ASN A 682 26.43 14.83 -5.14
C ASN A 682 26.10 13.57 -5.94
N VAL A 683 24.82 13.32 -6.24
CA VAL A 683 24.35 12.20 -7.08
C VAL A 683 24.18 12.67 -8.52
N TYR A 684 23.36 13.70 -8.79
CA TYR A 684 23.09 14.11 -10.18
C TYR A 684 24.25 14.86 -10.85
N ASN A 685 25.15 15.44 -10.08
CA ASN A 685 26.36 16.12 -10.57
C ASN A 685 27.62 15.40 -10.08
N ASN A 686 27.53 14.08 -9.98
CA ASN A 686 28.67 13.27 -9.56
C ASN A 686 29.78 13.33 -10.64
N PRO A 687 31.03 13.67 -10.26
CA PRO A 687 32.10 13.89 -11.24
C PRO A 687 32.67 12.59 -11.83
N ARG A 688 32.31 11.44 -11.25
CA ARG A 688 32.94 10.15 -11.58
C ARG A 688 31.95 9.12 -12.08
N TYR A 689 30.69 9.15 -11.65
CA TYR A 689 29.67 8.15 -11.95
C TYR A 689 28.39 8.83 -12.37
N LEU A 690 27.53 8.11 -13.09
CA LEU A 690 26.24 8.63 -13.53
C LEU A 690 25.11 7.73 -13.01
N GLU A 691 23.89 8.25 -13.07
CA GLU A 691 22.68 7.55 -12.65
C GLU A 691 22.12 6.70 -13.78
N ASP A 692 21.73 5.46 -13.47
CA ASP A 692 21.08 4.55 -14.43
C ASP A 692 21.83 4.38 -15.77
N MET A 693 23.14 4.68 -15.84
CA MET A 693 24.20 4.27 -16.79
C MET A 693 25.50 5.06 -16.53
N TYR A 694 26.67 4.56 -16.96
CA TYR A 694 27.99 5.25 -16.95
C TYR A 694 28.76 5.02 -18.24
#